data_AF-A0AA86VGT0-F1
#
_entry.id   AF-A0AA86VGT0-F1
#
_cell.length_a   1.000
_cell.length_b   1.000
_cell.length_c   1.000
_cell.angle_alpha   90.00
_cell.angle_beta   90.00
_cell.angle_gamma   90.00
#
_symmetry.space_group_name_H-M   'P 1'
#
loop_
_entity.id
_entity.type
_entity.pdbx_description
1 polymer ?
#
loop_
_entity_poly.entity_id
_entity_poly.type
_entity_poly.pdbx_seq_one_letter_code
_entity_poly.pdbx_strand_id
1 'polypeptide(L)'
;MAHLLLFLCINSIQLYFTILRVGNPPRSYFLDVDTGSDLTWMQCDAPCTSCGKGAHVLYKPTRSNRVSSMDSLCSDVQKNQRNVHRGSLQQCDYEIEYADQSSSLGVLIRDELHLVTTNGSKTKLNFVFGCGYDQEGLLLNTLAKTDGIMGLSRAKVSLPYQLASKGLIKNVVGHCLSNDEVGGGYMFLGDDFLPYWGTTWVPMAYTLTTDLYQTEILGIKYGNRQVSFDAESKVGKVVFDSGSSYTYFPKEAYLDLVASLNEVSGLRLVQDDSDTTLPICWQANFPIKSVKDVKDYFKTLTLRFGNKWWVLSTMFQIPPEGYLITSNKGHVCLGILDGSNVNDGSSIILGAELVPLVESPLKSNAIDNLSLLEHFIERILSCITLSITYHATNPPPPTMPEQPPPPPPPPPSQPFSPENDVAISPQNTSEDQDSSLPTQTTPEPVVPDSPDSTTTRPDPIPQPRKRRRRKKFFTELTATSSTRRNDVAKDCDVEALIAISVGFPVDSLTEEEIEANVVSTVGGSEQSNYIVVRNHILARWRSNVSVWLTCDRALRSIRSEHKGLVETAYRFLLEHGYINFGLAQEIKTLKLKPLDDSDRGTVIVIGAGLAGLVAARQLVFMGFKVVILEGRTRPGGRVKTKKMSGDGVEAAADFGGSVLTGINGNPLGVLARQLGLPLHKVRDICPLYLPDGRSVDSEVDSRVEVSFNKLLERVCKLRQAMIEEVKSVDVPLGTALEAFRRVYKVAEDKEERMLLNWHLANLEYANATLMANLSMAYWDQDDPYEMGGDHCFIPGGNETFVRALAEDLPIFYGRTVECVKYGSDGVAVSAGGMEFRGDMVLCTVPLGVLKKGDIEFVPELPQRKKDAIHRLGFGLLNKVAMLFPYNFWGGDIDTFGHLTEDLSMRGEFFLFYSYSSVSGGPLLVALVAGEAAIRFEMMSPVESVKRVLDILKDIFNPKGIVVPDPVQAVCTRWGKDHFAYGSYSYVAVGSSGDDYDILAESVGDGRVFFAGEATSKQYPATMHGAFLSGMREAANILRVAKRRSSMPSFDTSRSISQEDVDLHKLFVKPDMTFGSFTALFDPKLNDLDSNSLLRVKIGGAVLGSGSLYLYALLSKKRVVELSQVEGDENRMRILNRNFGVSLVGRKGLSAAAESLIASIKLSRQNFNDLENGLTAGKEYS
;
A
#
# COMPACT_ATOMS: atom_id res chain seq x y z
N MET A 1 -8.94 18.57 6.36
CA MET A 1 -10.02 19.03 5.44
C MET A 1 -11.33 18.35 5.88
N ALA A 2 -12.47 18.71 5.30
CA ALA A 2 -13.80 18.35 5.78
C ALA A 2 -14.44 17.28 4.88
N HIS A 3 -14.38 16.00 5.26
CA HIS A 3 -14.90 14.89 4.43
C HIS A 3 -16.38 14.65 4.66
N LEU A 4 -17.14 14.29 3.62
CA LEU A 4 -18.55 13.94 3.74
C LEU A 4 -18.76 12.48 3.33
N LEU A 5 -19.20 11.64 4.28
CA LEU A 5 -19.65 10.28 4.02
C LEU A 5 -21.18 10.29 3.95
N LEU A 6 -21.73 9.85 2.83
CA LEU A 6 -23.16 9.73 2.58
C LEU A 6 -23.54 8.25 2.71
N PHE A 7 -24.25 7.93 3.78
CA PHE A 7 -24.92 6.63 3.89
C PHE A 7 -26.12 6.65 2.94
N LEU A 8 -26.18 5.64 2.08
CA LEU A 8 -27.27 5.47 1.14
C LEU A 8 -28.31 4.54 1.77
N CYS A 9 -29.54 5.01 1.86
CA CYS A 9 -30.69 4.18 2.19
C CYS A 9 -31.36 3.75 0.88
N ILE A 10 -31.81 2.50 0.81
CA ILE A 10 -32.55 1.97 -0.35
C ILE A 10 -34.04 2.00 -0.01
N ASN A 11 -34.85 2.59 -0.89
CA ASN A 11 -36.31 2.60 -0.74
C ASN A 11 -36.97 1.37 -1.42
N SER A 12 -38.28 1.16 -1.26
CA SER A 12 -38.98 0.02 -1.89
C SER A 12 -39.22 0.15 -3.41
N ILE A 13 -38.63 1.16 -4.06
CA ILE A 13 -38.48 1.26 -5.53
C ILE A 13 -36.98 1.15 -5.90
N GLN A 14 -36.13 0.68 -4.96
CA GLN A 14 -34.71 0.40 -5.12
C GLN A 14 -33.82 1.61 -5.49
N LEU A 15 -34.22 2.82 -5.09
CA LEU A 15 -33.39 4.03 -5.27
C LEU A 15 -32.56 4.35 -4.03
N TYR A 16 -31.32 4.78 -4.25
CA TYR A 16 -30.43 5.28 -3.20
C TYR A 16 -30.76 6.73 -2.86
N PHE A 17 -31.07 6.99 -1.60
CA PHE A 17 -31.27 8.34 -1.08
C PHE A 17 -30.41 8.64 0.14
N THR A 18 -30.15 9.92 0.40
CA THR A 18 -29.42 10.39 1.57
C THR A 18 -30.07 11.61 2.20
N ILE A 19 -29.59 12.03 3.38
CA ILE A 19 -30.22 13.11 4.17
C ILE A 19 -29.35 14.37 4.14
N LEU A 20 -29.90 15.47 3.61
CA LEU A 20 -29.31 16.80 3.71
C LEU A 20 -30.01 17.66 4.76
N ARG A 21 -29.24 18.48 5.48
CA ARG A 21 -29.77 19.41 6.48
C ARG A 21 -29.64 20.85 6.02
N VAL A 22 -30.77 21.51 5.74
CA VAL A 22 -30.79 22.84 5.11
C VAL A 22 -31.62 23.83 5.94
N GLY A 23 -31.18 25.10 5.96
CA GLY A 23 -31.86 26.24 6.57
C GLY A 23 -31.46 26.52 8.02
N ASN A 24 -31.95 27.63 8.59
CA ASN A 24 -31.72 28.02 9.98
C ASN A 24 -33.06 28.32 10.69
N PRO A 25 -33.54 27.44 11.59
CA PRO A 25 -32.90 26.22 12.08
C PRO A 25 -32.87 25.09 11.02
N PRO A 26 -31.87 24.17 11.10
CA PRO A 26 -31.69 23.11 10.10
C PRO A 26 -32.84 22.11 10.09
N ARG A 27 -33.36 21.82 8.89
CA ARG A 27 -34.35 20.76 8.63
C ARG A 27 -33.76 19.68 7.74
N SER A 28 -34.19 18.44 7.94
CA SER A 28 -33.69 17.29 7.17
C SER A 28 -34.58 17.04 5.95
N TYR A 29 -33.94 16.80 4.80
CA TYR A 29 -34.56 16.48 3.51
C TYR A 29 -33.93 15.22 2.94
N PHE A 30 -34.73 14.31 2.41
CA PHE A 30 -34.30 13.02 1.86
C PHE A 30 -34.17 13.20 0.36
N LEU A 31 -32.97 13.06 -0.20
CA LEU A 31 -32.75 13.31 -1.63
C LEU A 31 -32.21 12.05 -2.31
N ASP A 32 -32.76 11.73 -3.46
CA ASP A 32 -32.25 10.66 -4.32
C ASP A 32 -30.87 11.07 -4.86
N VAL A 33 -29.91 10.14 -4.85
CA VAL A 33 -28.53 10.44 -5.17
C VAL A 33 -28.23 10.15 -6.63
N ASP A 34 -27.86 11.19 -7.38
CA ASP A 34 -27.79 11.13 -8.83
C ASP A 34 -26.49 11.76 -9.37
N THR A 35 -25.58 10.91 -9.86
CA THR A 35 -24.34 11.35 -10.52
C THR A 35 -24.54 11.81 -11.96
N GLY A 36 -25.69 11.54 -12.56
CA GLY A 36 -26.13 12.06 -13.85
C GLY A 36 -26.77 13.45 -13.79
N SER A 37 -27.18 13.91 -12.60
CA SER A 37 -27.83 15.21 -12.42
C SER A 37 -26.88 16.34 -11.98
N ASP A 38 -27.00 17.49 -12.65
CA ASP A 38 -26.21 18.69 -12.36
C ASP A 38 -26.66 19.43 -11.10
N LEU A 39 -27.97 19.52 -10.87
CA LEU A 39 -28.53 20.37 -9.83
C LEU A 39 -29.10 19.52 -8.69
N THR A 40 -28.62 19.77 -7.47
CA THR A 40 -29.37 19.38 -6.27
C THR A 40 -30.61 20.25 -6.16
N TRP A 41 -31.80 19.65 -6.07
CA TRP A 41 -33.05 20.38 -5.85
C TRP A 41 -33.97 19.64 -4.88
N MET A 42 -34.85 20.39 -4.22
CA MET A 42 -35.86 19.86 -3.31
C MET A 42 -37.19 20.61 -3.45
N GLN A 43 -38.26 19.94 -3.05
CA GLN A 43 -39.62 20.44 -3.21
C GLN A 43 -39.91 21.62 -2.28
N CYS A 44 -40.55 22.63 -2.84
CA CYS A 44 -40.80 23.90 -2.17
C CYS A 44 -42.26 24.22 -1.90
N ASP A 45 -42.47 24.98 -0.83
CA ASP A 45 -43.74 25.61 -0.48
C ASP A 45 -43.93 26.86 -1.35
N ALA A 46 -44.31 26.62 -2.61
CA ALA A 46 -44.62 27.63 -3.60
C ALA A 46 -45.87 27.19 -4.39
N PRO A 47 -46.61 28.14 -5.00
CA PRO A 47 -47.72 27.78 -5.87
C PRO A 47 -47.24 26.86 -7.01
N CYS A 48 -47.86 25.69 -7.13
CA CYS A 48 -47.57 24.68 -8.13
C CYS A 48 -48.82 24.31 -8.93
N THR A 49 -48.62 23.95 -10.19
CA THR A 49 -49.62 23.44 -11.12
C THR A 49 -49.63 21.91 -11.11
N SER A 50 -48.46 21.28 -11.00
CA SER A 50 -48.26 19.83 -10.90
C SER A 50 -47.12 19.54 -9.92
N CYS A 51 -47.43 19.15 -8.68
CA CYS A 51 -46.45 18.93 -7.63
C CYS A 51 -46.59 17.55 -7.00
N GLY A 52 -45.47 16.85 -6.83
CA GLY A 52 -45.41 15.61 -6.05
C GLY A 52 -45.74 15.85 -4.58
N LYS A 53 -45.84 14.79 -3.78
CA LYS A 53 -45.96 14.92 -2.32
C LYS A 53 -44.70 14.37 -1.66
N GLY A 54 -43.76 15.26 -1.35
CA GLY A 54 -42.51 14.93 -0.65
C GLY A 54 -42.73 14.19 0.68
N ALA A 55 -41.69 13.49 1.12
CA ALA A 55 -41.68 12.72 2.37
C ALA A 55 -41.76 13.61 3.63
N HIS A 56 -41.29 14.85 3.54
CA HIS A 56 -41.22 15.81 4.65
C HIS A 56 -41.92 17.14 4.33
N VAL A 57 -41.89 18.06 5.31
CA VAL A 57 -42.44 19.41 5.16
C VAL A 57 -41.65 20.18 4.11
N LEU A 58 -42.35 20.71 3.11
CA LEU A 58 -41.81 21.48 2.00
C LEU A 58 -40.85 22.59 2.47
N TYR A 59 -39.77 22.80 1.70
CA TYR A 59 -38.84 23.89 1.94
C TYR A 59 -39.52 25.24 1.70
N LYS A 60 -39.42 26.16 2.67
CA LYS A 60 -40.05 27.49 2.59
C LYS A 60 -39.01 28.53 2.19
N PRO A 61 -38.94 28.96 0.91
CA PRO A 61 -37.96 29.96 0.48
C PRO A 61 -38.27 31.34 1.07
N THR A 62 -37.27 32.01 1.63
CA THR A 62 -37.39 33.44 1.95
C THR A 62 -37.02 34.30 0.73
N ARG A 63 -37.60 35.50 0.61
CA ARG A 63 -37.30 36.39 -0.53
C ARG A 63 -35.82 36.79 -0.63
N SER A 64 -35.12 36.84 0.50
CA SER A 64 -33.68 37.15 0.57
C SER A 64 -32.78 36.05 0.03
N ASN A 65 -33.27 34.80 -0.05
CA ASN A 65 -32.45 33.65 -0.42
C ASN A 65 -32.48 33.36 -1.93
N ARG A 66 -33.24 34.12 -2.73
CA ARG A 66 -33.33 33.91 -4.18
C ARG A 66 -32.03 34.29 -4.87
N VAL A 67 -31.54 33.40 -5.73
CA VAL A 67 -30.34 33.66 -6.55
C VAL A 67 -30.72 34.56 -7.72
N SER A 68 -29.91 35.59 -7.98
CA SER A 68 -30.10 36.50 -9.11
C SER A 68 -29.82 35.79 -10.44
N SER A 69 -30.52 36.20 -11.50
CA SER A 69 -30.26 35.75 -12.87
C SER A 69 -28.83 36.07 -13.36
N MET A 70 -28.15 37.04 -12.74
CA MET A 70 -26.76 37.41 -13.07
C MET A 70 -25.71 36.56 -12.34
N ASP A 71 -26.12 35.64 -11.47
CA ASP A 71 -25.20 34.77 -10.73
C ASP A 71 -24.53 33.76 -11.67
N SER A 72 -23.23 33.55 -11.49
CA SER A 72 -22.45 32.61 -12.30
C SER A 72 -22.99 31.17 -12.27
N LEU A 73 -23.60 30.74 -11.15
CA LEU A 73 -24.20 29.41 -11.04
C LEU A 73 -25.57 29.34 -11.74
N CYS A 74 -26.27 30.47 -11.87
CA CYS A 74 -27.49 30.55 -12.67
C CYS A 74 -27.20 30.34 -14.15
N SER A 75 -26.17 31.03 -14.64
CA SER A 75 -25.70 30.86 -16.02
C SER A 75 -25.27 29.42 -16.29
N ASP A 76 -24.75 28.70 -15.31
CA ASP A 76 -24.37 27.29 -15.45
C ASP A 76 -25.57 26.37 -15.70
N VAL A 77 -26.62 26.50 -14.89
CA VAL A 77 -27.87 25.73 -15.02
C VAL A 77 -28.61 26.04 -16.33
N GLN A 78 -28.57 27.29 -16.78
CA GLN A 78 -29.33 27.73 -17.96
C GLN A 78 -28.64 27.46 -19.30
N LYS A 79 -27.38 26.99 -19.32
CA LYS A 79 -26.62 26.73 -20.56
C LYS A 79 -27.29 25.77 -21.53
N ASN A 80 -28.02 24.78 -21.00
CA ASN A 80 -28.61 23.68 -21.76
C ASN A 80 -30.14 23.79 -21.91
N GLN A 81 -30.77 24.84 -21.38
CA GLN A 81 -32.23 24.98 -21.37
C GLN A 81 -32.74 25.69 -22.63
N ARG A 82 -33.64 25.03 -23.39
CA ARG A 82 -34.11 25.54 -24.69
C ARG A 82 -35.09 26.72 -24.59
N ASN A 83 -35.80 26.94 -23.48
CA ASN A 83 -36.83 27.98 -23.38
C ASN A 83 -37.16 28.43 -21.94
N VAL A 84 -36.21 28.94 -21.15
CA VAL A 84 -36.60 29.66 -19.93
C VAL A 84 -37.02 31.08 -20.29
N HIS A 85 -38.30 31.41 -20.04
CA HIS A 85 -38.83 32.76 -20.16
C HIS A 85 -37.91 33.77 -19.44
N ARG A 86 -37.21 34.62 -20.18
CA ARG A 86 -36.50 35.82 -19.68
C ARG A 86 -37.48 36.90 -19.18
N GLY A 87 -38.54 36.50 -18.49
CA GLY A 87 -39.72 37.30 -18.17
C GLY A 87 -39.67 38.04 -16.84
N SER A 88 -38.71 37.74 -15.95
CA SER A 88 -38.43 38.61 -14.80
C SER A 88 -36.93 38.68 -14.50
N LEU A 89 -36.33 39.85 -14.71
CA LEU A 89 -34.89 40.11 -14.57
C LEU A 89 -34.35 40.02 -13.13
N GLN A 90 -35.09 39.44 -12.17
CA GLN A 90 -34.76 39.49 -10.74
C GLN A 90 -34.35 38.16 -10.10
N GLN A 91 -34.73 37.00 -10.66
CA GLN A 91 -34.46 35.69 -10.06
C GLN A 91 -34.01 34.66 -11.10
N CYS A 92 -33.32 33.62 -10.65
CA CYS A 92 -32.87 32.52 -11.49
C CYS A 92 -33.87 31.36 -11.48
N ASP A 93 -34.66 31.24 -12.53
CA ASP A 93 -35.53 30.09 -12.79
C ASP A 93 -34.75 28.96 -13.51
N TYR A 94 -35.11 27.70 -13.25
CA TYR A 94 -34.52 26.52 -13.89
C TYR A 94 -35.59 25.52 -14.31
N GLU A 95 -35.31 24.76 -15.37
CA GLU A 95 -36.06 23.58 -15.84
C GLU A 95 -35.05 22.46 -16.15
N ILE A 96 -35.22 21.29 -15.54
CA ILE A 96 -34.38 20.11 -15.79
C ILE A 96 -35.26 19.01 -16.33
N GLU A 97 -34.84 18.41 -17.45
CA GLU A 97 -35.45 17.24 -18.06
C GLU A 97 -34.51 16.04 -17.89
N TYR A 98 -35.06 14.91 -17.44
CA TYR A 98 -34.33 13.67 -17.20
C TYR A 98 -34.49 12.69 -18.37
N ALA A 99 -33.64 11.67 -18.41
CA ALA A 99 -33.62 10.69 -19.50
C ALA A 99 -34.94 9.91 -19.68
N ASP A 100 -35.76 9.81 -18.64
CA ASP A 100 -37.08 9.19 -18.65
C ASP A 100 -38.21 10.15 -19.09
N GLN A 101 -37.85 11.33 -19.62
CA GLN A 101 -38.76 12.42 -20.02
C GLN A 101 -39.52 13.06 -18.86
N SER A 102 -39.14 12.77 -17.61
CA SER A 102 -39.64 13.53 -16.46
C SER A 102 -38.93 14.88 -16.37
N SER A 103 -39.56 15.84 -15.70
CA SER A 103 -38.99 17.18 -15.56
C SER A 103 -39.24 17.80 -14.19
N SER A 104 -38.39 18.76 -13.81
CA SER A 104 -38.56 19.60 -12.63
C SER A 104 -38.28 21.06 -12.96
N LEU A 105 -39.23 21.92 -12.64
CA LEU A 105 -39.20 23.37 -12.78
C LEU A 105 -39.12 24.04 -11.40
N GLY A 106 -38.27 25.05 -11.27
CA GLY A 106 -38.03 25.70 -9.99
C GLY A 106 -37.27 27.03 -10.06
N VAL A 107 -36.87 27.52 -8.88
CA VAL A 107 -35.96 28.68 -8.72
C VAL A 107 -34.70 28.28 -7.96
N LEU A 108 -33.55 28.88 -8.28
CA LEU A 108 -32.34 28.69 -7.47
C LEU A 108 -32.40 29.50 -6.17
N ILE A 109 -32.06 28.83 -5.07
CA ILE A 109 -32.02 29.37 -3.72
C ILE A 109 -30.62 29.19 -3.14
N ARG A 110 -30.16 30.16 -2.35
CA ARG A 110 -28.93 30.11 -1.58
C ARG A 110 -29.25 30.13 -0.09
N ASP A 111 -28.97 29.03 0.61
CA ASP A 111 -29.23 28.90 2.06
C ASP A 111 -28.14 28.07 2.76
N GLU A 112 -28.19 27.99 4.09
CA GLU A 112 -27.21 27.31 4.93
C GLU A 112 -27.39 25.78 4.87
N LEU A 113 -26.42 25.09 4.27
CA LEU A 113 -26.25 23.64 4.31
C LEU A 113 -25.40 23.27 5.53
N HIS A 114 -25.95 22.43 6.39
CA HIS A 114 -25.29 21.91 7.58
C HIS A 114 -24.68 20.55 7.30
N LEU A 115 -23.35 20.54 7.23
CA LEU A 115 -22.56 19.34 6.97
C LEU A 115 -21.97 18.84 8.28
N VAL A 116 -21.98 17.52 8.45
CA VAL A 116 -21.24 16.84 9.50
C VAL A 116 -20.14 16.06 8.82
N THR A 117 -18.91 16.46 9.09
CA THR A 117 -17.76 15.81 8.47
C THR A 117 -17.45 14.48 9.16
N THR A 118 -16.64 13.64 8.55
CA THR A 118 -16.34 12.31 9.10
C THR A 118 -15.59 12.30 10.43
N ASN A 119 -14.87 13.38 10.74
CA ASN A 119 -14.28 13.64 12.06
C ASN A 119 -15.28 14.26 13.08
N GLY A 120 -16.57 14.28 12.76
CA GLY A 120 -17.65 14.80 13.61
C GLY A 120 -17.77 16.32 13.65
N SER A 121 -16.92 17.07 12.93
CA SER A 121 -17.00 18.53 12.90
C SER A 121 -18.26 19.01 12.16
N LYS A 122 -18.93 20.03 12.71
CA LYS A 122 -20.10 20.64 12.06
C LYS A 122 -19.63 21.85 11.26
N THR A 123 -19.79 21.79 9.94
CA THR A 123 -19.47 22.88 9.03
C THR A 123 -20.77 23.41 8.42
N LYS A 124 -20.81 24.72 8.20
CA LYS A 124 -21.91 25.41 7.53
C LYS A 124 -21.41 25.93 6.19
N LEU A 125 -22.18 25.72 5.14
CA LEU A 125 -21.88 26.23 3.80
C LEU A 125 -23.11 26.94 3.25
N ASN A 126 -22.92 28.15 2.72
CA ASN A 126 -23.94 28.75 1.85
C ASN A 126 -23.97 28.01 0.52
N PHE A 127 -24.97 27.17 0.33
CA PHE A 127 -25.12 26.25 -0.79
C PHE A 127 -26.22 26.73 -1.73
N VAL A 128 -25.97 26.69 -3.03
CA VAL A 128 -26.98 26.97 -4.06
C VAL A 128 -27.64 25.67 -4.49
N PHE A 129 -28.96 25.62 -4.42
CA PHE A 129 -29.76 24.46 -4.81
C PHE A 129 -31.09 24.89 -5.43
N GLY A 130 -31.74 23.99 -6.14
CA GLY A 130 -33.05 24.20 -6.75
C GLY A 130 -34.18 24.09 -5.72
N CYS A 131 -35.08 25.05 -5.77
CA CYS A 131 -36.36 25.04 -5.07
C CYS A 131 -37.44 24.72 -6.11
N GLY A 132 -37.75 23.43 -6.25
CA GLY A 132 -38.65 22.89 -7.26
C GLY A 132 -40.11 23.07 -6.86
N TYR A 133 -40.94 23.59 -7.77
CA TYR A 133 -42.38 23.75 -7.54
C TYR A 133 -43.23 22.93 -8.51
N ASP A 134 -42.84 22.77 -9.77
CA ASP A 134 -43.57 21.92 -10.73
C ASP A 134 -42.72 20.71 -11.16
N GLN A 135 -43.34 19.53 -11.18
CA GLN A 135 -42.74 18.27 -11.63
C GLN A 135 -43.70 17.49 -12.53
N GLU A 136 -43.16 16.85 -13.55
CA GLU A 136 -43.91 16.06 -14.54
C GLU A 136 -43.29 14.67 -14.76
N GLY A 137 -44.04 13.76 -15.37
CA GLY A 137 -43.57 12.42 -15.72
C GLY A 137 -43.42 11.46 -14.54
N LEU A 138 -42.50 10.50 -14.66
CA LEU A 138 -42.30 9.42 -13.69
C LEU A 138 -41.70 9.91 -12.36
N LEU A 139 -41.06 11.09 -12.34
CA LEU A 139 -40.50 11.73 -11.16
C LEU A 139 -41.54 11.94 -10.04
N LEU A 140 -42.83 12.13 -10.40
CA LEU A 140 -43.93 12.27 -9.44
C LEU A 140 -44.10 11.03 -8.55
N ASN A 141 -43.76 9.83 -9.04
CA ASN A 141 -43.85 8.59 -8.27
C ASN A 141 -42.71 8.46 -7.26
N THR A 142 -41.53 8.93 -7.62
CA THR A 142 -40.32 8.88 -6.79
C THR A 142 -40.42 9.83 -5.59
N LEU A 143 -40.97 11.02 -5.82
CA LEU A 143 -41.19 12.05 -4.80
C LEU A 143 -42.16 11.65 -3.68
N ALA A 144 -42.87 10.52 -3.79
CA ALA A 144 -43.67 10.00 -2.68
C ALA A 144 -42.80 9.52 -1.50
N LYS A 145 -41.49 9.31 -1.70
CA LYS A 145 -40.55 8.77 -0.70
C LYS A 145 -39.32 9.66 -0.46
N THR A 146 -39.03 10.58 -1.36
CA THR A 146 -37.95 11.57 -1.25
C THR A 146 -38.50 12.99 -1.42
N ASP A 147 -37.71 13.97 -1.04
CA ASP A 147 -38.01 15.39 -1.10
C ASP A 147 -37.41 16.06 -2.35
N GLY A 148 -36.65 15.34 -3.18
CA GLY A 148 -36.00 15.83 -4.39
C GLY A 148 -34.77 14.99 -4.79
N ILE A 149 -33.92 15.55 -5.66
CA ILE A 149 -32.71 14.90 -6.19
C ILE A 149 -31.45 15.66 -5.73
N MET A 150 -30.41 14.91 -5.39
CA MET A 150 -29.07 15.38 -5.07
C MET A 150 -28.15 15.19 -6.27
N GLY A 151 -28.02 16.25 -7.07
CA GLY A 151 -27.12 16.27 -8.22
C GLY A 151 -25.64 16.27 -7.83
N LEU A 152 -24.90 15.25 -8.30
CA LEU A 152 -23.49 14.99 -8.04
C LEU A 152 -22.61 15.03 -9.30
N SER A 153 -23.12 15.54 -10.44
CA SER A 153 -22.36 15.62 -11.69
C SER A 153 -21.12 16.53 -11.61
N ARG A 154 -20.46 16.72 -12.75
CA ARG A 154 -19.27 17.55 -12.90
C ARG A 154 -19.58 19.05 -13.10
N ALA A 155 -20.84 19.43 -13.21
CA ALA A 155 -21.27 20.82 -13.41
C ALA A 155 -20.87 21.74 -12.24
N LYS A 156 -20.72 23.05 -12.49
CA LYS A 156 -20.30 23.99 -11.44
C LYS A 156 -21.36 24.20 -10.37
N VAL A 157 -22.63 24.04 -10.74
CA VAL A 157 -23.77 24.10 -9.82
C VAL A 157 -23.93 22.85 -8.96
N SER A 158 -23.22 21.75 -9.25
CA SER A 158 -23.35 20.52 -8.48
C SER A 158 -22.78 20.66 -7.06
N LEU A 159 -23.26 19.83 -6.15
CA LEU A 159 -22.80 19.86 -4.76
C LEU A 159 -21.29 19.57 -4.61
N PRO A 160 -20.71 18.54 -5.26
CA PRO A 160 -19.27 18.28 -5.16
C PRO A 160 -18.42 19.48 -5.58
N TYR A 161 -18.79 20.15 -6.69
CA TYR A 161 -18.06 21.32 -7.18
C TYR A 161 -18.18 22.51 -6.21
N GLN A 162 -19.38 22.80 -5.71
CA GLN A 162 -19.58 23.88 -4.74
C GLN A 162 -18.78 23.64 -3.44
N LEU A 163 -18.73 22.41 -2.94
CA LEU A 163 -17.91 22.04 -1.78
C LEU A 163 -16.41 22.18 -2.06
N ALA A 164 -15.95 21.72 -3.23
CA ALA A 164 -14.55 21.80 -3.63
C ALA A 164 -14.07 23.24 -3.84
N SER A 165 -14.91 24.10 -4.45
CA SER A 165 -14.60 25.53 -4.67
C SER A 165 -14.37 26.32 -3.37
N LYS A 166 -14.87 25.79 -2.24
CA LYS A 166 -14.70 26.35 -0.90
C LYS A 166 -13.57 25.70 -0.11
N GLY A 167 -12.82 24.80 -0.73
CA GLY A 167 -11.73 24.06 -0.10
C GLY A 167 -12.17 23.09 0.99
N LEU A 168 -13.45 22.69 1.01
CA LEU A 168 -13.98 21.76 2.01
C LEU A 168 -13.59 20.32 1.70
N ILE A 169 -13.70 19.93 0.42
CA ILE A 169 -13.29 18.63 -0.13
C ILE A 169 -12.36 18.82 -1.33
N LYS A 170 -11.65 17.77 -1.73
CA LYS A 170 -11.17 17.65 -3.11
C LYS A 170 -12.35 17.28 -4.01
N ASN A 171 -12.28 17.66 -5.29
CA ASN A 171 -13.36 17.45 -6.26
C ASN A 171 -13.43 15.99 -6.73
N VAL A 172 -13.70 15.08 -5.79
CA VAL A 172 -13.71 13.63 -5.95
C VAL A 172 -15.02 13.10 -5.37
N VAL A 173 -15.69 12.22 -6.12
CA VAL A 173 -16.88 11.49 -5.69
C VAL A 173 -16.54 10.00 -5.74
N GLY A 174 -16.74 9.28 -4.66
CA GLY A 174 -16.61 7.82 -4.65
C GLY A 174 -17.94 7.14 -4.41
N HIS A 175 -18.17 6.03 -5.10
CA HIS A 175 -19.36 5.19 -4.97
C HIS A 175 -18.92 3.73 -4.75
N CYS A 176 -19.22 3.20 -3.57
CA CYS A 176 -18.88 1.84 -3.16
C CYS A 176 -20.13 0.98 -3.02
N LEU A 177 -20.10 -0.22 -3.63
CA LEU A 177 -21.21 -1.17 -3.64
C LEU A 177 -20.97 -2.31 -2.63
N SER A 178 -22.04 -2.85 -2.04
CA SER A 178 -21.98 -3.92 -1.02
C SER A 178 -22.89 -5.11 -1.39
N ASN A 179 -22.49 -6.34 -1.04
CA ASN A 179 -23.18 -7.60 -1.39
C ASN A 179 -24.05 -8.22 -0.28
N ASP A 180 -24.29 -7.53 0.84
CA ASP A 180 -24.87 -8.17 2.04
C ASP A 180 -26.40 -8.07 2.13
N GLU A 181 -27.08 -9.08 2.71
CA GLU A 181 -28.56 -9.24 2.82
C GLU A 181 -29.31 -8.09 3.54
N VAL A 182 -28.58 -7.11 4.06
CA VAL A 182 -29.05 -6.01 4.92
C VAL A 182 -29.12 -4.65 4.21
N GLY A 183 -28.56 -4.52 3.00
CA GLY A 183 -28.67 -3.32 2.15
C GLY A 183 -27.72 -2.19 2.51
N GLY A 184 -27.13 -1.56 1.50
CA GLY A 184 -26.38 -0.30 1.62
C GLY A 184 -24.99 -0.32 1.01
N GLY A 185 -24.85 0.30 -0.17
CA GLY A 185 -23.58 0.90 -0.58
C GLY A 185 -23.33 2.22 0.16
N TYR A 186 -22.15 2.83 -0.02
CA TYR A 186 -21.87 4.15 0.50
C TYR A 186 -21.25 5.05 -0.56
N MET A 187 -21.49 6.35 -0.44
CA MET A 187 -20.81 7.36 -1.24
C MET A 187 -19.96 8.26 -0.35
N PHE A 188 -18.87 8.78 -0.90
CA PHE A 188 -18.06 9.79 -0.23
C PHE A 188 -17.71 10.94 -1.17
N LEU A 189 -17.53 12.13 -0.59
CA LEU A 189 -17.05 13.32 -1.28
C LEU A 189 -15.67 13.73 -0.71
N GLY A 190 -14.63 13.74 -1.55
CA GLY A 190 -13.22 13.95 -1.19
C GLY A 190 -12.31 12.73 -1.47
N ASP A 191 -10.99 12.87 -1.29
CA ASP A 191 -9.95 11.88 -1.66
C ASP A 191 -9.39 11.03 -0.50
N ASP A 192 -9.63 11.42 0.75
CA ASP A 192 -9.03 10.76 1.94
C ASP A 192 -9.69 9.42 2.34
N PHE A 193 -10.79 9.00 1.70
CA PHE A 193 -11.50 7.72 1.97
C PHE A 193 -11.07 6.56 1.07
N LEU A 194 -10.11 6.79 0.19
CA LEU A 194 -9.68 5.82 -0.78
C LEU A 194 -8.63 4.86 -0.20
N PRO A 195 -8.92 3.55 -0.14
CA PRO A 195 -7.89 2.56 0.09
C PRO A 195 -6.95 2.59 -1.13
N TYR A 196 -5.72 3.11 -0.98
CA TYR A 196 -4.73 3.12 -2.08
C TYR A 196 -4.34 1.71 -2.57
N TRP A 197 -4.64 0.69 -1.78
CA TRP A 197 -4.53 -0.75 -2.10
C TRP A 197 -5.86 -1.33 -2.60
N GLY A 198 -5.80 -2.28 -3.53
CA GLY A 198 -6.99 -3.02 -4.01
C GLY A 198 -7.98 -2.18 -4.84
N THR A 199 -7.79 -0.87 -4.97
CA THR A 199 -8.58 0.01 -5.84
C THR A 199 -7.85 0.22 -7.15
N THR A 200 -8.50 -0.08 -8.28
CA THR A 200 -7.92 0.19 -9.60
C THR A 200 -8.49 1.48 -10.20
N TRP A 201 -7.61 2.35 -10.69
CA TRP A 201 -7.98 3.64 -11.24
C TRP A 201 -8.26 3.54 -12.73
N VAL A 202 -9.38 4.13 -13.16
CA VAL A 202 -9.72 4.28 -14.59
C VAL A 202 -9.85 5.77 -14.88
N PRO A 203 -9.10 6.33 -15.85
CA PRO A 203 -9.24 7.72 -16.19
C PRO A 203 -10.62 7.99 -16.80
N MET A 204 -11.23 9.11 -16.39
CA MET A 204 -12.49 9.58 -16.95
C MET A 204 -12.23 10.24 -18.31
N ALA A 205 -13.07 9.94 -19.29
CA ALA A 205 -13.01 10.56 -20.61
C ALA A 205 -13.48 12.02 -20.54
N TYR A 206 -12.59 12.96 -20.79
CA TYR A 206 -12.90 14.39 -20.81
C TYR A 206 -13.42 14.80 -22.20
N THR A 207 -14.74 14.95 -22.34
CA THR A 207 -15.36 15.62 -23.51
C THR A 207 -15.93 16.96 -23.07
N LEU A 208 -15.64 18.03 -23.83
CA LEU A 208 -16.12 19.40 -23.57
C LEU A 208 -17.65 19.57 -23.70
N THR A 209 -18.38 18.49 -24.03
CA THR A 209 -19.79 18.51 -24.42
C THR A 209 -20.74 17.93 -23.37
N THR A 210 -20.25 17.27 -22.32
CA THR A 210 -21.10 16.63 -21.29
C THR A 210 -20.49 16.75 -19.88
N ASP A 211 -21.35 16.98 -18.88
CA ASP A 211 -20.97 17.05 -17.46
C ASP A 211 -21.11 15.68 -16.73
N LEU A 212 -21.34 14.61 -17.49
CA LEU A 212 -21.47 13.22 -16.99
C LEU A 212 -20.10 12.60 -16.66
N TYR A 213 -20.11 11.64 -15.73
CA TYR A 213 -18.97 10.76 -15.47
C TYR A 213 -18.95 9.62 -16.48
N GLN A 214 -17.97 9.63 -17.36
CA GLN A 214 -17.87 8.66 -18.44
C GLN A 214 -16.44 8.17 -18.63
N THR A 215 -16.29 6.95 -19.14
CA THR A 215 -15.00 6.35 -19.51
C THR A 215 -15.17 5.41 -20.71
N GLU A 216 -14.05 4.87 -21.19
CA GLU A 216 -14.00 3.93 -22.31
C GLU A 216 -13.87 2.49 -21.82
N ILE A 217 -14.57 1.56 -22.48
CA ILE A 217 -14.50 0.12 -22.23
C ILE A 217 -13.91 -0.60 -23.44
N LEU A 218 -12.92 -1.45 -23.19
CA LEU A 218 -12.15 -2.18 -24.18
C LEU A 218 -12.71 -3.57 -24.48
N GLY A 219 -13.75 -4.02 -23.77
CA GLY A 219 -14.31 -5.36 -23.91
C GLY A 219 -15.26 -5.77 -22.76
N ILE A 220 -16.25 -6.60 -23.09
CA ILE A 220 -17.12 -7.30 -22.12
C ILE A 220 -16.97 -8.82 -22.33
N LYS A 221 -16.93 -9.58 -21.25
CA LYS A 221 -16.94 -11.05 -21.30
C LYS A 221 -17.96 -11.67 -20.36
N TYR A 222 -18.64 -12.71 -20.80
CA TYR A 222 -19.43 -13.60 -19.95
C TYR A 222 -18.69 -14.94 -19.80
N GLY A 223 -18.09 -15.18 -18.63
CA GLY A 223 -17.11 -16.25 -18.46
C GLY A 223 -15.94 -16.12 -19.45
N ASN A 224 -15.81 -17.08 -20.35
CA ASN A 224 -14.78 -17.06 -21.40
C ASN A 224 -15.28 -16.51 -22.76
N ARG A 225 -16.57 -16.18 -22.88
CA ARG A 225 -17.17 -15.68 -24.13
C ARG A 225 -17.08 -14.17 -24.22
N GLN A 226 -16.69 -13.67 -25.38
CA GLN A 226 -16.67 -12.25 -25.67
C GLN A 226 -18.10 -11.81 -25.99
N VAL A 227 -18.55 -10.73 -25.37
CA VAL A 227 -19.78 -10.02 -25.74
C VAL A 227 -19.40 -8.88 -26.67
N SER A 228 -20.11 -8.76 -27.79
CA SER A 228 -19.80 -7.86 -28.89
C SER A 228 -20.33 -6.44 -28.65
N PHE A 229 -19.60 -5.45 -29.15
CA PHE A 229 -20.05 -4.06 -29.34
C PHE A 229 -20.36 -3.83 -30.81
N ASP A 230 -21.06 -2.73 -31.10
CA ASP A 230 -21.39 -2.26 -32.46
C ASP A 230 -20.28 -2.53 -33.49
N ALA A 231 -20.66 -3.03 -34.67
CA ALA A 231 -19.78 -3.62 -35.68
C ALA A 231 -18.68 -2.67 -36.21
N GLU A 232 -18.75 -1.37 -35.92
CA GLU A 232 -17.82 -0.34 -36.41
C GLU A 232 -16.83 0.21 -35.36
N SER A 233 -17.04 0.00 -34.04
CA SER A 233 -16.15 0.53 -32.97
C SER A 233 -15.60 -0.55 -32.05
N LYS A 234 -14.27 -0.61 -31.91
CA LYS A 234 -13.56 -1.55 -31.00
C LYS A 234 -13.54 -1.10 -29.53
N VAL A 235 -14.15 0.05 -29.22
CA VAL A 235 -14.20 0.67 -27.88
C VAL A 235 -15.64 1.12 -27.63
N GLY A 236 -16.19 0.73 -26.48
CA GLY A 236 -17.51 1.17 -26.02
C GLY A 236 -17.41 2.37 -25.07
N LYS A 237 -18.52 3.09 -24.88
CA LYS A 237 -18.64 4.16 -23.87
C LYS A 237 -19.37 3.63 -22.64
N VAL A 238 -18.92 4.06 -21.46
CA VAL A 238 -19.57 3.75 -20.18
C VAL A 238 -19.87 5.05 -19.45
N VAL A 239 -21.11 5.20 -18.99
CA VAL A 239 -21.57 6.31 -18.15
C VAL A 239 -21.89 5.74 -16.77
N PHE A 240 -21.38 6.40 -15.73
CA PHE A 240 -21.68 6.06 -14.34
C PHE A 240 -22.82 6.93 -13.84
N ASP A 241 -23.97 6.31 -13.61
CA ASP A 241 -25.21 6.99 -13.23
C ASP A 241 -25.87 6.31 -12.03
N SER A 242 -25.64 6.85 -10.84
CA SER A 242 -26.27 6.35 -9.62
C SER A 242 -27.78 6.59 -9.54
N GLY A 243 -28.32 7.50 -10.36
CA GLY A 243 -29.75 7.78 -10.44
C GLY A 243 -30.52 6.72 -11.23
N SER A 244 -29.82 5.86 -11.96
CA SER A 244 -30.42 4.78 -12.75
C SER A 244 -30.68 3.53 -11.90
N SER A 245 -31.91 3.02 -11.90
CA SER A 245 -32.29 1.83 -11.11
C SER A 245 -31.57 0.57 -11.59
N TYR A 246 -31.45 0.37 -12.90
CA TYR A 246 -30.86 -0.83 -13.51
C TYR A 246 -29.57 -0.50 -14.27
N THR A 247 -28.80 -1.54 -14.60
CA THR A 247 -27.72 -1.44 -15.58
C THR A 247 -28.29 -1.63 -16.99
N TYR A 248 -27.91 -0.75 -17.92
CA TYR A 248 -28.39 -0.77 -19.31
C TYR A 248 -27.25 -1.03 -20.28
N PHE A 249 -27.42 -2.02 -21.16
CA PHE A 249 -26.46 -2.33 -22.21
C PHE A 249 -26.97 -1.82 -23.56
N PRO A 250 -26.07 -1.34 -24.45
CA PRO A 250 -26.43 -1.10 -25.85
C PRO A 250 -27.05 -2.36 -26.46
N LYS A 251 -28.00 -2.16 -27.37
CA LYS A 251 -28.84 -3.23 -27.93
C LYS A 251 -28.04 -4.48 -28.34
N GLU A 252 -26.95 -4.31 -29.06
CA GLU A 252 -26.13 -5.42 -29.54
C GLU A 252 -25.46 -6.20 -28.41
N ALA A 253 -24.87 -5.48 -27.44
CA ALA A 253 -24.25 -6.08 -26.27
C ALA A 253 -25.27 -6.80 -25.38
N TYR A 254 -26.48 -6.24 -25.24
CA TYR A 254 -27.58 -6.87 -24.52
C TYR A 254 -28.00 -8.18 -25.21
N LEU A 255 -28.27 -8.16 -26.52
CA LEU A 255 -28.69 -9.35 -27.26
C LEU A 255 -27.63 -10.46 -27.25
N ASP A 256 -26.34 -10.12 -27.36
CA ASP A 256 -25.25 -11.09 -27.34
C ASP A 256 -25.00 -11.69 -25.93
N LEU A 257 -25.20 -10.88 -24.88
CA LEU A 257 -25.23 -11.37 -23.50
C LEU A 257 -26.40 -12.34 -23.28
N VAL A 258 -27.60 -12.00 -23.75
CA VAL A 258 -28.78 -12.86 -23.67
C VAL A 258 -28.57 -14.17 -24.44
N ALA A 259 -27.98 -14.10 -25.63
CA ALA A 259 -27.62 -15.29 -26.40
C ALA A 259 -26.61 -16.18 -25.65
N SER A 260 -25.65 -15.57 -24.94
CA SER A 260 -24.68 -16.29 -24.11
C SER A 260 -25.31 -16.97 -22.88
N LEU A 261 -26.43 -16.44 -22.37
CA LEU A 261 -27.17 -17.00 -21.24
C LEU A 261 -28.06 -18.20 -21.61
N ASN A 262 -28.33 -18.43 -22.91
CA ASN A 262 -29.12 -19.58 -23.35
C ASN A 262 -28.51 -20.94 -23.00
N GLU A 263 -27.21 -21.01 -22.71
CA GLU A 263 -26.55 -22.24 -22.25
C GLU A 263 -27.02 -22.69 -20.86
N VAL A 264 -27.51 -21.74 -20.06
CA VAL A 264 -28.02 -22.00 -18.71
C VAL A 264 -29.33 -22.80 -18.77
N SER A 265 -30.11 -22.66 -19.84
CA SER A 265 -31.37 -23.36 -20.08
C SER A 265 -31.22 -24.89 -20.22
N GLY A 266 -29.99 -25.41 -20.32
CA GLY A 266 -29.68 -26.86 -20.31
C GLY A 266 -29.47 -27.46 -18.92
N LEU A 267 -29.42 -26.65 -17.86
CA LEU A 267 -28.96 -27.03 -16.52
C LEU A 267 -30.05 -26.90 -15.44
N ARG A 268 -31.20 -27.57 -15.61
CA ARG A 268 -32.36 -27.59 -14.67
C ARG A 268 -33.05 -26.23 -14.43
N LEU A 269 -32.66 -25.19 -15.17
CA LEU A 269 -33.33 -23.90 -15.26
C LEU A 269 -34.03 -23.80 -16.61
N VAL A 270 -35.28 -23.33 -16.64
CA VAL A 270 -36.07 -23.15 -17.87
C VAL A 270 -36.51 -21.70 -17.92
N GLN A 271 -36.33 -21.03 -19.05
CA GLN A 271 -36.82 -19.68 -19.24
C GLN A 271 -38.36 -19.65 -19.08
N ASP A 272 -38.87 -18.74 -18.26
CA ASP A 272 -40.29 -18.61 -17.96
C ASP A 272 -40.80 -17.23 -18.36
N ASP A 273 -41.46 -17.18 -19.52
CA ASP A 273 -42.03 -15.95 -20.09
C ASP A 273 -43.33 -15.51 -19.39
N SER A 274 -43.85 -16.28 -18.41
CA SER A 274 -45.02 -15.88 -17.60
C SER A 274 -44.64 -14.95 -16.44
N ASP A 275 -43.35 -14.86 -16.11
CA ASP A 275 -42.85 -13.91 -15.13
C ASP A 275 -42.52 -12.57 -15.79
N THR A 276 -43.38 -11.58 -15.56
CA THR A 276 -43.26 -10.25 -16.14
C THR A 276 -42.50 -9.29 -15.23
N THR A 277 -41.84 -9.77 -14.17
CA THR A 277 -41.05 -8.90 -13.27
C THR A 277 -39.91 -8.24 -14.01
N LEU A 278 -39.19 -8.98 -14.86
CA LEU A 278 -38.14 -8.48 -15.74
C LEU A 278 -38.23 -9.18 -17.10
N PRO A 279 -37.61 -8.63 -18.17
CA PRO A 279 -37.80 -9.17 -19.52
C PRO A 279 -37.33 -10.62 -19.72
N ILE A 280 -36.40 -11.11 -18.90
CA ILE A 280 -35.83 -12.45 -19.00
C ILE A 280 -35.74 -13.07 -17.61
N CYS A 281 -36.47 -14.16 -17.41
CA CYS A 281 -36.55 -14.90 -16.15
C CYS A 281 -36.43 -16.41 -16.37
N TRP A 282 -35.89 -17.12 -15.39
CA TRP A 282 -35.74 -18.57 -15.36
C TRP A 282 -36.38 -19.17 -14.10
N GLN A 283 -37.09 -20.26 -14.29
CA GLN A 283 -37.66 -21.10 -13.25
C GLN A 283 -36.78 -22.34 -13.03
N ALA A 284 -36.51 -22.68 -11.77
CA ALA A 284 -35.86 -23.94 -11.40
C ALA A 284 -36.90 -25.01 -11.02
N ASN A 285 -36.53 -26.29 -11.15
CA ASN A 285 -37.32 -27.40 -10.64
C ASN A 285 -37.22 -27.61 -9.10
N PHE A 286 -36.63 -26.64 -8.39
CA PHE A 286 -36.51 -26.56 -6.94
C PHE A 286 -36.79 -25.12 -6.49
N PRO A 287 -37.22 -24.90 -5.24
CA PRO A 287 -37.50 -23.55 -4.74
C PRO A 287 -36.21 -22.72 -4.63
N ILE A 288 -36.18 -21.56 -5.30
CA ILE A 288 -35.09 -20.57 -5.20
C ILE A 288 -35.45 -19.61 -4.05
N LYS A 289 -34.60 -19.53 -3.03
CA LYS A 289 -34.74 -18.57 -1.92
C LYS A 289 -33.87 -17.33 -2.13
N SER A 290 -32.74 -17.50 -2.81
CA SER A 290 -31.81 -16.41 -3.14
C SER A 290 -31.01 -16.74 -4.41
N VAL A 291 -30.37 -15.74 -5.00
CA VAL A 291 -29.46 -15.94 -6.14
C VAL A 291 -28.32 -16.92 -5.82
N LYS A 292 -27.93 -17.04 -4.54
CA LYS A 292 -26.89 -18.00 -4.09
C LYS A 292 -27.25 -19.46 -4.40
N ASP A 293 -28.54 -19.79 -4.49
CA ASP A 293 -29.02 -21.14 -4.80
C ASP A 293 -28.77 -21.52 -6.26
N VAL A 294 -28.55 -20.53 -7.13
CA VAL A 294 -28.40 -20.70 -8.57
C VAL A 294 -27.11 -20.13 -9.14
N LYS A 295 -26.24 -19.51 -8.32
CA LYS A 295 -25.01 -18.84 -8.77
C LYS A 295 -24.10 -19.74 -9.61
N ASP A 296 -24.01 -21.03 -9.28
CA ASP A 296 -23.10 -21.97 -9.95
C ASP A 296 -23.52 -22.29 -11.39
N TYR A 297 -24.77 -21.99 -11.76
CA TYR A 297 -25.29 -22.15 -13.12
C TYR A 297 -24.92 -20.99 -14.05
N PHE A 298 -24.54 -19.84 -13.50
CA PHE A 298 -24.23 -18.61 -14.25
C PHE A 298 -22.74 -18.25 -14.13
N LYS A 299 -22.18 -17.50 -15.10
CA LYS A 299 -20.74 -17.15 -15.15
C LYS A 299 -20.48 -15.69 -14.81
N THR A 300 -19.30 -15.38 -14.29
CA THR A 300 -18.89 -13.99 -13.99
C THR A 300 -18.88 -13.14 -15.27
N LEU A 301 -19.50 -11.95 -15.21
CA LEU A 301 -19.43 -10.92 -16.25
C LEU A 301 -18.20 -10.05 -15.98
N THR A 302 -17.33 -9.84 -16.97
CA THR A 302 -16.09 -9.06 -16.82
C THR A 302 -16.10 -7.87 -17.77
N LEU A 303 -16.05 -6.66 -17.20
CA LEU A 303 -15.86 -5.40 -17.93
C LEU A 303 -14.38 -5.02 -17.93
N ARG A 304 -13.82 -4.65 -19.08
CA ARG A 304 -12.40 -4.32 -19.20
C ARG A 304 -12.19 -2.84 -19.51
N PHE A 305 -11.67 -2.10 -18.55
CA PHE A 305 -11.35 -0.68 -18.63
C PHE A 305 -9.82 -0.48 -18.83
N GLY A 306 -9.39 0.67 -19.35
CA GLY A 306 -7.96 1.01 -19.39
C GLY A 306 -7.58 2.13 -20.34
N ASN A 307 -6.54 2.87 -19.96
CA ASN A 307 -5.78 3.74 -20.84
C ASN A 307 -4.49 3.02 -21.27
N LYS A 308 -3.82 3.70 -22.18
CA LYS A 308 -2.92 3.17 -23.16
C LYS A 308 -1.49 2.86 -22.66
N TRP A 309 -1.08 3.22 -21.42
CA TRP A 309 0.26 2.89 -20.86
C TRP A 309 0.31 2.39 -19.38
N TRP A 310 1.31 1.51 -19.12
CA TRP A 310 1.66 0.47 -18.11
C TRP A 310 0.71 -0.72 -17.75
N VAL A 311 1.16 -1.94 -18.12
CA VAL A 311 0.93 -3.35 -17.68
C VAL A 311 -0.44 -3.89 -17.27
N LEU A 312 -1.40 -3.08 -16.84
CA LEU A 312 -2.65 -3.62 -16.28
C LEU A 312 -3.86 -3.00 -16.98
N SER A 313 -4.44 -3.76 -17.91
CA SER A 313 -5.84 -3.50 -18.25
C SER A 313 -6.69 -3.78 -17.01
N THR A 314 -7.44 -2.77 -16.57
CA THR A 314 -8.30 -2.87 -15.40
C THR A 314 -9.50 -3.78 -15.70
N MET A 315 -9.60 -4.90 -15.00
CA MET A 315 -10.76 -5.78 -15.10
C MET A 315 -11.71 -5.53 -13.93
N PHE A 316 -12.96 -5.25 -14.22
CA PHE A 316 -14.04 -5.19 -13.24
C PHE A 316 -14.91 -6.44 -13.40
N GLN A 317 -14.89 -7.29 -12.38
CA GLN A 317 -15.60 -8.58 -12.39
C GLN A 317 -16.90 -8.48 -11.59
N ILE A 318 -18.00 -8.86 -12.23
CA ILE A 318 -19.35 -8.86 -11.68
C ILE A 318 -19.79 -10.34 -11.55
N PRO A 319 -19.87 -10.89 -10.33
CA PRO A 319 -20.33 -12.26 -10.12
C PRO A 319 -21.84 -12.41 -10.45
N PRO A 320 -22.39 -13.63 -10.54
CA PRO A 320 -23.82 -13.85 -10.80
C PRO A 320 -24.77 -13.08 -9.88
N GLU A 321 -24.41 -12.97 -8.61
CA GLU A 321 -25.13 -12.19 -7.61
C GLU A 321 -25.16 -10.70 -7.92
N GLY A 322 -24.35 -10.21 -8.87
CA GLY A 322 -24.32 -8.82 -9.27
C GLY A 322 -25.13 -8.46 -10.52
N TYR A 323 -25.71 -9.44 -11.23
CA TYR A 323 -26.53 -9.16 -12.42
C TYR A 323 -27.81 -10.01 -12.51
N LEU A 324 -28.13 -10.82 -11.49
CA LEU A 324 -29.34 -11.65 -11.40
C LEU A 324 -30.20 -11.25 -10.22
N ILE A 325 -31.52 -11.18 -10.38
CA ILE A 325 -32.49 -10.74 -9.36
C ILE A 325 -33.51 -11.86 -9.11
N THR A 326 -33.90 -12.09 -7.86
CA THR A 326 -35.03 -13.01 -7.57
C THR A 326 -36.37 -12.28 -7.67
N SER A 327 -37.27 -12.75 -8.52
CA SER A 327 -38.61 -12.19 -8.66
C SER A 327 -39.49 -12.53 -7.45
N ASN A 328 -40.59 -11.78 -7.30
CA ASN A 328 -41.61 -12.05 -6.29
C ASN A 328 -42.36 -13.39 -6.51
N LYS A 329 -42.21 -14.01 -7.68
CA LYS A 329 -42.72 -15.35 -8.01
C LYS A 329 -41.73 -16.48 -7.67
N GLY A 330 -40.53 -16.14 -7.16
CA GLY A 330 -39.48 -17.10 -6.83
C GLY A 330 -38.67 -17.59 -8.03
N HIS A 331 -38.68 -16.84 -9.14
CA HIS A 331 -37.82 -17.09 -10.30
C HIS A 331 -36.56 -16.24 -10.22
N VAL A 332 -35.53 -16.57 -11.01
CA VAL A 332 -34.32 -15.75 -11.14
C VAL A 332 -34.36 -15.02 -12.49
N CYS A 333 -34.14 -13.71 -12.49
CA CYS A 333 -34.26 -12.86 -13.67
C CYS A 333 -32.98 -12.06 -13.93
N LEU A 334 -32.75 -11.66 -15.19
CA LEU A 334 -31.60 -10.84 -15.57
C LEU A 334 -31.84 -9.37 -15.20
N GLY A 335 -30.96 -8.79 -14.38
CA GLY A 335 -31.00 -7.39 -13.94
C GLY A 335 -30.27 -6.40 -14.86
N ILE A 336 -29.82 -6.85 -16.04
CA ILE A 336 -29.28 -6.00 -17.10
C ILE A 336 -30.37 -5.83 -18.16
N LEU A 337 -30.65 -4.59 -18.56
CA LEU A 337 -31.75 -4.25 -19.48
C LEU A 337 -31.24 -3.70 -20.83
N ASP A 338 -32.13 -3.70 -21.82
CA ASP A 338 -31.90 -3.08 -23.13
C ASP A 338 -31.90 -1.54 -23.00
N GLY A 339 -30.75 -0.93 -23.30
CA GLY A 339 -30.52 0.51 -23.24
C GLY A 339 -30.92 1.30 -24.47
N SER A 340 -31.57 0.68 -25.48
CA SER A 340 -31.90 1.34 -26.77
C SER A 340 -32.65 2.68 -26.65
N ASN A 341 -33.42 2.85 -25.56
CA ASN A 341 -34.24 4.05 -25.31
C ASN A 341 -33.69 4.91 -24.17
N VAL A 342 -32.49 4.63 -23.67
CA VAL A 342 -31.85 5.37 -22.56
C VAL A 342 -30.69 6.19 -23.12
N ASN A 343 -30.70 7.50 -22.86
CA ASN A 343 -29.73 8.46 -23.42
C ASN A 343 -29.70 8.39 -24.97
N ASP A 344 -28.54 8.13 -25.59
CA ASP A 344 -28.39 8.00 -27.04
C ASP A 344 -28.42 6.54 -27.53
N GLY A 345 -28.67 5.58 -26.63
CA GLY A 345 -28.71 4.15 -26.92
C GLY A 345 -27.35 3.50 -27.23
N SER A 346 -26.26 4.26 -27.25
CA SER A 346 -24.93 3.81 -27.67
C SER A 346 -23.98 3.50 -26.51
N SER A 347 -24.31 3.94 -25.30
CA SER A 347 -23.46 3.84 -24.11
C SER A 347 -23.98 2.79 -23.11
N ILE A 348 -23.06 2.12 -22.41
CA ILE A 348 -23.42 1.33 -21.22
C ILE A 348 -23.71 2.30 -20.08
N ILE A 349 -24.88 2.17 -19.45
CA ILE A 349 -25.20 2.91 -18.23
C ILE A 349 -25.02 1.96 -17.05
N LEU A 350 -24.03 2.23 -16.20
CA LEU A 350 -23.82 1.48 -14.96
C LEU A 350 -24.65 2.13 -13.85
N GLY A 351 -25.76 1.48 -13.52
CA GLY A 351 -26.75 1.91 -12.54
C GLY A 351 -26.51 1.38 -11.12
N ALA A 352 -27.45 1.69 -10.24
CA ALA A 352 -27.47 1.32 -8.82
C ALA A 352 -27.57 -0.20 -8.57
N GLU A 353 -28.33 -0.95 -9.38
CA GLU A 353 -28.42 -2.42 -9.30
C GLU A 353 -27.27 -3.12 -10.04
N LEU A 354 -26.15 -3.25 -9.34
CA LEU A 354 -25.19 -4.33 -9.58
C LEU A 354 -25.14 -5.34 -8.41
N VAL A 355 -26.18 -5.36 -7.54
CA VAL A 355 -26.43 -6.32 -6.43
C VAL A 355 -27.92 -6.28 -6.03
N PRO A 356 -28.69 -7.39 -6.03
CA PRO A 356 -30.05 -7.40 -5.51
C PRO A 356 -30.09 -7.75 -4.03
N LEU A 357 -31.01 -7.11 -3.31
CA LEU A 357 -31.52 -7.60 -2.04
C LEU A 357 -33.03 -7.67 -2.00
N VAL A 358 -33.47 -8.74 -1.35
CA VAL A 358 -34.85 -9.10 -1.04
C VAL A 358 -35.48 -8.06 -0.11
N GLU A 359 -36.76 -7.76 -0.33
CA GLU A 359 -37.58 -6.94 0.58
C GLU A 359 -37.45 -7.42 2.04
N SER A 360 -36.90 -6.57 2.91
CA SER A 360 -37.09 -6.72 4.35
C SER A 360 -37.95 -5.55 4.88
N PRO A 361 -39.03 -5.82 5.64
CA PRO A 361 -39.83 -4.77 6.22
C PRO A 361 -39.09 -4.15 7.41
N LEU A 362 -38.50 -2.97 7.22
CA LEU A 362 -37.94 -2.18 8.30
C LEU A 362 -39.07 -1.76 9.25
N LYS A 363 -39.11 -2.38 10.43
CA LYS A 363 -39.86 -1.85 11.58
C LYS A 363 -39.28 -0.49 11.93
N SER A 364 -40.13 0.53 11.90
CA SER A 364 -39.84 1.84 12.45
C SER A 364 -39.36 1.71 13.89
N ASN A 365 -38.11 2.07 14.15
CA ASN A 365 -37.63 2.69 15.39
C ASN A 365 -36.12 2.93 15.29
N ALA A 366 -35.74 4.21 15.29
CA ALA A 366 -34.40 4.75 15.55
C ALA A 366 -33.22 3.94 14.97
N ILE A 367 -32.87 4.22 13.71
CA ILE A 367 -31.62 3.75 13.11
C ILE A 367 -30.48 4.57 13.72
N ASP A 368 -29.78 3.98 14.68
CA ASP A 368 -28.52 4.51 15.11
C ASP A 368 -27.43 4.13 14.12
N ASN A 369 -26.86 5.15 13.51
CA ASN A 369 -25.85 5.03 12.47
C ASN A 369 -24.61 4.23 12.89
N LEU A 370 -24.45 3.82 14.18
CA LEU A 370 -23.19 3.40 14.78
C LEU A 370 -22.74 1.94 14.90
N SER A 371 -23.60 0.96 14.66
CA SER A 371 -23.22 -0.46 14.71
C SER A 371 -23.08 -1.12 13.34
N LEU A 372 -23.35 -0.38 12.26
CA LEU A 372 -23.29 -0.88 10.89
C LEU A 372 -21.87 -0.75 10.29
N LEU A 373 -21.10 0.27 10.68
CA LEU A 373 -19.78 0.54 10.11
C LEU A 373 -18.75 -0.59 10.36
N GLU A 374 -18.76 -1.21 11.56
CA GLU A 374 -17.90 -2.37 11.91
C GLU A 374 -18.24 -3.64 11.11
N HIS A 375 -19.41 -3.74 10.47
CA HIS A 375 -19.78 -4.89 9.63
C HIS A 375 -19.70 -4.58 8.12
N PHE A 376 -19.70 -3.31 7.72
CA PHE A 376 -19.72 -2.89 6.31
C PHE A 376 -18.32 -2.80 5.67
N ILE A 377 -17.26 -2.49 6.42
CA ILE A 377 -15.91 -2.30 5.87
C ILE A 377 -15.19 -3.63 5.60
N GLU A 378 -15.52 -4.70 6.32
CA GLU A 378 -14.96 -6.05 6.11
C GLU A 378 -15.45 -6.73 4.81
N ARG A 379 -16.42 -6.15 4.07
CA ARG A 379 -17.21 -6.88 3.05
C ARG A 379 -17.41 -6.13 1.73
N ILE A 380 -16.49 -5.22 1.41
CA ILE A 380 -16.46 -4.50 0.13
C ILE A 380 -15.90 -5.42 -0.97
N LEU A 381 -16.66 -5.64 -2.04
CA LEU A 381 -16.18 -6.37 -3.22
C LEU A 381 -15.61 -5.43 -4.30
N SER A 382 -16.12 -4.20 -4.43
CA SER A 382 -15.59 -3.19 -5.36
C SER A 382 -16.07 -1.76 -5.05
N CYS A 383 -15.18 -0.78 -5.24
CA CYS A 383 -15.49 0.65 -5.20
C CYS A 383 -15.16 1.29 -6.55
N ILE A 384 -16.07 2.12 -7.06
CA ILE A 384 -15.82 2.98 -8.23
C ILE A 384 -15.50 4.37 -7.72
N THR A 385 -14.33 4.88 -8.08
CA THR A 385 -13.92 6.24 -7.73
C THR A 385 -14.00 7.14 -8.95
N LEU A 386 -14.79 8.20 -8.82
CA LEU A 386 -14.99 9.21 -9.86
C LEU A 386 -14.24 10.49 -9.46
N SER A 387 -13.02 10.65 -9.98
CA SER A 387 -12.24 11.87 -9.78
C SER A 387 -12.53 12.89 -10.88
N ILE A 388 -12.86 14.12 -10.50
CA ILE A 388 -12.80 15.29 -11.40
C ILE A 388 -11.42 15.89 -11.22
N THR A 389 -10.38 15.19 -11.67
CA THR A 389 -9.05 15.81 -11.72
C THR A 389 -9.10 16.89 -12.80
N TYR A 390 -9.26 18.14 -12.38
CA TYR A 390 -8.92 19.29 -13.20
C TYR A 390 -7.47 19.09 -13.64
N HIS A 391 -7.23 18.94 -14.95
CA HIS A 391 -6.03 19.57 -15.51
C HIS A 391 -6.23 21.07 -15.34
N ALA A 392 -5.89 21.59 -14.16
CA ALA A 392 -5.64 23.01 -13.99
C ALA A 392 -4.25 23.31 -14.58
N THR A 393 -4.13 23.18 -15.91
CA THR A 393 -3.39 24.21 -16.63
C THR A 393 -4.25 25.46 -16.48
N ASN A 394 -3.90 26.39 -15.59
CA ASN A 394 -4.46 27.74 -15.69
C ASN A 394 -3.97 28.31 -17.03
N PRO A 395 -4.83 28.60 -18.02
CA PRO A 395 -4.44 29.61 -19.00
C PRO A 395 -4.37 30.95 -18.23
N PRO A 396 -3.40 31.83 -18.51
CA PRO A 396 -3.45 33.19 -17.97
C PRO A 396 -4.73 33.88 -18.45
N PRO A 397 -5.30 34.83 -17.67
CA PRO A 397 -6.51 35.53 -18.06
C PRO A 397 -6.29 36.27 -19.39
N PRO A 398 -7.32 36.43 -20.25
CA PRO A 398 -7.19 37.20 -21.47
C PRO A 398 -6.90 38.66 -21.09
N THR A 399 -5.65 39.07 -21.26
CA THR A 399 -5.26 40.47 -21.25
C THR A 399 -5.89 41.15 -22.46
N MET A 400 -6.67 42.20 -22.21
CA MET A 400 -7.05 43.19 -23.23
C MET A 400 -5.77 43.67 -23.94
N PRO A 401 -5.82 43.96 -25.25
CA PRO A 401 -4.63 44.39 -26.00
C PRO A 401 -4.17 45.77 -25.51
N GLU A 402 -3.12 45.80 -24.69
CA GLU A 402 -2.33 47.00 -24.45
C GLU A 402 -1.35 47.23 -25.61
N GLN A 403 -1.25 48.49 -26.02
CA GLN A 403 -0.42 48.98 -27.11
C GLN A 403 1.08 48.61 -26.94
N PRO A 404 1.82 48.42 -28.04
CA PRO A 404 3.25 48.15 -27.97
C PRO A 404 4.03 49.36 -27.41
N PRO A 405 5.01 49.15 -26.51
CA PRO A 405 5.88 50.22 -26.04
C PRO A 405 6.91 50.61 -27.11
N PRO A 406 7.44 51.86 -27.08
CA PRO A 406 8.39 52.34 -28.09
C PRO A 406 9.78 51.69 -27.92
N PRO A 407 10.58 51.61 -29.00
CA PRO A 407 11.88 50.94 -28.98
C PRO A 407 12.93 51.73 -28.18
N PRO A 408 13.91 51.04 -27.56
CA PRO A 408 14.96 51.67 -26.77
C PRO A 408 16.05 52.32 -27.65
N PRO A 409 16.77 53.35 -27.15
CA PRO A 409 17.83 54.00 -27.88
C PRO A 409 19.11 53.12 -27.93
N PRO A 410 19.97 53.32 -28.96
CA PRO A 410 21.16 52.50 -29.16
C PRO A 410 22.30 52.83 -28.17
N PRO A 411 23.23 51.87 -27.94
CA PRO A 411 24.29 52.01 -26.94
C PRO A 411 25.44 52.92 -27.43
N PRO A 412 26.14 53.62 -26.51
CA PRO A 412 27.29 54.43 -26.88
C PRO A 412 28.54 53.58 -27.12
N SER A 413 29.26 53.97 -28.17
CA SER A 413 30.56 53.47 -28.61
C SER A 413 31.69 53.75 -27.60
N GLN A 414 32.67 52.84 -27.58
CA GLN A 414 33.94 52.84 -26.85
C GLN A 414 34.62 54.21 -26.68
N PRO A 415 35.48 54.36 -25.65
CA PRO A 415 36.67 55.19 -25.74
C PRO A 415 37.94 54.35 -25.88
N PHE A 416 38.75 54.71 -26.87
CA PHE A 416 40.19 54.52 -26.86
C PHE A 416 40.84 55.53 -25.91
N SER A 417 41.84 55.11 -25.15
CA SER A 417 43.08 55.90 -24.98
C SER A 417 44.23 55.04 -24.44
N PRO A 418 45.50 55.39 -24.78
CA PRO A 418 46.67 54.54 -24.56
C PRO A 418 47.56 55.03 -23.39
N GLU A 419 48.66 54.30 -23.20
CA GLU A 419 49.94 54.68 -22.56
C GLU A 419 50.08 54.66 -21.01
N ASN A 420 51.12 53.90 -20.58
CA ASN A 420 52.16 54.22 -19.58
C ASN A 420 51.70 54.54 -18.13
N ASP A 421 52.34 54.15 -17.03
CA ASP A 421 53.69 53.68 -16.71
C ASP A 421 53.68 53.15 -15.25
N VAL A 422 54.60 52.23 -14.95
CA VAL A 422 55.50 52.19 -13.77
C VAL A 422 54.95 52.73 -12.42
N ALA A 423 54.57 51.89 -11.46
CA ALA A 423 55.39 51.24 -10.42
C ALA A 423 55.47 51.97 -9.06
N ILE A 424 55.70 51.13 -8.03
CA ILE A 424 56.38 51.40 -6.76
C ILE A 424 55.53 52.01 -5.61
N SER A 425 55.36 51.15 -4.60
CA SER A 425 55.10 51.38 -3.17
C SER A 425 56.16 52.31 -2.53
N PRO A 426 56.26 52.48 -1.21
CA PRO A 426 55.31 52.81 -0.15
C PRO A 426 55.72 54.13 0.56
N GLN A 427 55.00 54.48 1.63
CA GLN A 427 55.49 55.01 2.92
C GLN A 427 54.81 56.28 3.46
N ASN A 428 54.60 56.17 4.78
CA ASN A 428 54.57 57.20 5.82
C ASN A 428 53.26 57.99 5.97
N THR A 429 52.51 57.83 7.06
CA THR A 429 52.69 58.33 8.47
C THR A 429 51.44 59.21 8.68
N SER A 430 50.74 59.29 9.80
CA SER A 430 51.01 59.09 11.23
C SER A 430 49.68 59.36 11.98
N GLU A 431 49.56 58.89 13.23
CA GLU A 431 48.82 59.54 14.35
C GLU A 431 47.28 59.73 14.21
N ASP A 432 46.40 59.57 15.20
CA ASP A 432 46.44 59.16 16.61
C ASP A 432 44.96 59.06 17.11
N GLN A 433 44.75 58.40 18.26
CA GLN A 433 43.58 58.46 19.20
C GLN A 433 42.33 57.55 19.04
N ASP A 434 42.42 56.35 19.67
CA ASP A 434 41.66 55.83 20.85
C ASP A 434 40.26 56.42 21.20
N SER A 435 39.25 55.72 21.73
CA SER A 435 39.14 54.41 22.41
C SER A 435 37.66 54.00 22.68
N SER A 436 37.39 52.68 22.60
CA SER A 436 36.55 51.80 23.47
C SER A 436 35.03 51.96 23.75
N LEU A 437 34.32 50.83 23.53
CA LEU A 437 33.13 50.23 24.22
C LEU A 437 32.98 50.56 25.73
N PRO A 438 31.78 50.45 26.41
CA PRO A 438 31.11 49.13 26.63
C PRO A 438 29.58 49.06 27.03
N THR A 439 29.05 47.82 27.00
CA THR A 439 28.00 47.12 27.83
C THR A 439 26.58 47.66 28.16
N GLN A 440 25.59 46.74 28.00
CA GLN A 440 24.38 46.40 28.78
C GLN A 440 23.44 47.50 29.36
N THR A 441 22.13 47.42 29.08
CA THR A 441 21.00 47.17 30.04
C THR A 441 19.59 47.35 29.41
N THR A 442 18.60 46.65 29.98
CA THR A 442 17.11 46.77 29.89
C THR A 442 16.57 48.14 30.42
N PRO A 443 15.25 48.50 30.57
CA PRO A 443 13.94 47.81 30.39
C PRO A 443 12.78 48.67 29.74
N GLU A 444 11.55 48.11 29.75
CA GLU A 444 10.15 48.63 29.62
C GLU A 444 9.81 50.13 29.39
N PRO A 445 8.58 50.43 28.88
CA PRO A 445 7.88 51.66 29.21
C PRO A 445 6.61 51.48 30.05
N VAL A 446 6.44 52.45 30.95
CA VAL A 446 5.48 52.60 32.05
C VAL A 446 4.18 53.29 31.60
N VAL A 447 3.14 52.99 32.39
CA VAL A 447 1.76 53.53 32.52
C VAL A 447 1.68 55.06 32.66
N PRO A 448 0.48 55.66 32.52
CA PRO A 448 0.12 56.74 33.46
C PRO A 448 -1.26 56.60 34.13
N ASP A 449 -1.22 56.80 35.45
CA ASP A 449 -2.08 57.54 36.37
C ASP A 449 -3.58 57.20 36.66
N SER A 450 -3.79 57.01 37.97
CA SER A 450 -4.99 56.98 38.83
C SER A 450 -5.53 58.42 39.09
N PRO A 451 -6.62 58.73 39.88
CA PRO A 451 -7.05 58.07 41.15
C PRO A 451 -8.58 58.08 41.48
N ASP A 452 -8.87 57.76 42.76
CA ASP A 452 -10.11 57.79 43.57
C ASP A 452 -11.01 56.55 43.59
N SER A 453 -11.62 56.11 44.70
CA SER A 453 -11.42 56.26 46.16
C SER A 453 -12.42 55.28 46.84
N THR A 454 -12.10 54.84 48.07
CA THR A 454 -13.02 54.36 49.13
C THR A 454 -13.67 52.95 49.13
N THR A 455 -13.29 52.21 50.19
CA THR A 455 -14.09 51.41 51.15
C THR A 455 -14.53 49.95 50.91
N THR A 456 -14.10 49.15 51.91
CA THR A 456 -14.74 47.99 52.59
C THR A 456 -14.74 46.59 51.95
N ARG A 457 -14.04 45.65 52.64
CA ARG A 457 -14.19 44.19 52.52
C ARG A 457 -15.54 43.72 53.08
N PRO A 458 -16.09 42.59 52.60
CA PRO A 458 -15.89 41.33 53.32
C PRO A 458 -15.60 40.12 52.41
N ASP A 459 -14.91 39.11 52.95
CA ASP A 459 -14.62 37.83 52.27
C ASP A 459 -15.90 37.05 51.87
N PRO A 460 -15.85 36.29 50.76
CA PRO A 460 -16.50 34.97 50.78
C PRO A 460 -15.75 33.83 50.06
N ILE A 461 -15.67 32.71 50.78
CA ILE A 461 -16.04 31.32 50.38
C ILE A 461 -15.35 30.68 49.15
N PRO A 462 -14.78 29.46 49.29
CA PRO A 462 -13.99 28.81 48.24
C PRO A 462 -14.83 28.27 47.08
N GLN A 463 -14.44 28.58 45.84
CA GLN A 463 -15.05 28.03 44.62
C GLN A 463 -14.61 26.58 44.33
N PRO A 464 -15.50 25.75 43.73
CA PRO A 464 -15.26 24.33 43.53
C PRO A 464 -14.36 24.03 42.33
N ARG A 465 -13.37 23.17 42.56
CA ARG A 465 -12.51 22.56 41.53
C ARG A 465 -13.34 21.83 40.46
N LYS A 466 -13.35 22.33 39.21
CA LYS A 466 -13.85 21.59 38.05
C LYS A 466 -12.89 20.42 37.72
N ARG A 467 -13.31 19.21 38.06
CA ARG A 467 -12.66 17.93 37.65
C ARG A 467 -12.72 17.77 36.13
N ARG A 468 -11.56 17.80 35.46
CA ARG A 468 -11.38 17.29 34.09
C ARG A 468 -11.50 15.75 34.12
N ARG A 469 -12.62 15.17 33.69
CA ARG A 469 -12.76 13.73 33.49
C ARG A 469 -12.14 13.34 32.13
N ARG A 470 -10.98 12.68 32.14
CA ARG A 470 -10.39 12.01 30.96
C ARG A 470 -11.12 10.68 30.72
N LYS A 471 -11.63 10.44 29.52
CA LYS A 471 -12.26 9.16 29.10
C LYS A 471 -11.22 8.23 28.45
N LYS A 472 -11.44 6.91 28.53
CA LYS A 472 -10.49 5.85 28.12
C LYS A 472 -11.09 5.00 26.97
N PHE A 473 -10.31 4.62 25.97
CA PHE A 473 -10.67 3.99 24.68
C PHE A 473 -11.49 2.69 24.81
N PHE A 474 -11.07 1.73 25.64
CA PHE A 474 -11.84 0.48 25.82
C PHE A 474 -13.15 0.66 26.62
N THR A 475 -13.46 1.87 27.12
CA THR A 475 -14.73 2.16 27.82
C THR A 475 -15.92 2.33 26.92
N GLU A 476 -15.65 2.54 25.65
CA GLU A 476 -16.64 2.93 24.67
C GLU A 476 -16.99 1.75 23.75
N LEU A 477 -16.11 0.75 23.62
CA LEU A 477 -16.41 -0.56 22.99
C LEU A 477 -17.48 -1.37 23.76
N THR A 478 -17.53 -1.25 25.09
CA THR A 478 -18.51 -1.93 25.96
C THR A 478 -19.75 -1.09 26.31
N ALA A 479 -19.91 0.12 25.78
CA ALA A 479 -20.98 1.04 26.20
C ALA A 479 -22.27 0.89 25.36
N THR A 480 -23.42 0.91 26.04
CA THR A 480 -24.77 0.68 25.49
C THR A 480 -25.38 1.86 24.72
N SER A 481 -24.62 2.92 24.42
CA SER A 481 -25.12 4.06 23.63
C SER A 481 -24.62 3.99 22.19
N SER A 482 -25.56 3.67 21.32
CA SER A 482 -25.48 3.52 19.88
C SER A 482 -24.94 4.71 19.07
N THR A 483 -24.87 5.92 19.64
CA THR A 483 -24.24 7.11 19.01
C THR A 483 -22.73 7.22 19.28
N ARG A 484 -22.14 6.35 20.11
CA ARG A 484 -20.71 6.35 20.47
C ARG A 484 -19.88 5.20 19.86
N ARG A 485 -20.48 4.26 19.10
CA ARG A 485 -19.79 3.09 18.50
C ARG A 485 -18.90 3.43 17.28
N ASN A 486 -19.30 3.51 16.01
CA ASN A 486 -19.13 4.81 15.31
C ASN A 486 -17.84 5.57 15.39
N ASP A 487 -17.80 6.63 16.19
CA ASP A 487 -16.60 7.46 16.23
C ASP A 487 -15.38 6.60 16.62
N VAL A 488 -15.57 5.58 17.45
CA VAL A 488 -14.56 4.55 17.76
C VAL A 488 -14.33 3.58 16.60
N ALA A 489 -15.38 3.14 15.89
CA ALA A 489 -15.27 2.25 14.72
C ALA A 489 -14.47 2.89 13.57
N LYS A 490 -14.81 4.14 13.19
CA LYS A 490 -14.12 4.92 12.15
C LYS A 490 -12.65 5.16 12.47
N ASP A 491 -12.35 5.46 13.74
CA ASP A 491 -10.96 5.64 14.18
C ASP A 491 -10.22 4.29 14.09
N CYS A 492 -10.83 3.18 14.50
CA CYS A 492 -10.26 1.83 14.34
C CYS A 492 -10.00 1.47 12.86
N ASP A 493 -10.85 1.89 11.92
CA ASP A 493 -10.69 1.61 10.49
C ASP A 493 -9.47 2.33 9.89
N VAL A 494 -9.28 3.62 10.21
CA VAL A 494 -8.10 4.38 9.77
C VAL A 494 -6.82 3.81 10.40
N GLU A 495 -6.88 3.42 11.67
CA GLU A 495 -5.75 2.82 12.37
C GLU A 495 -5.37 1.45 11.78
N ALA A 496 -6.35 0.65 11.38
CA ALA A 496 -6.14 -0.60 10.66
C ALA A 496 -5.51 -0.34 9.27
N LEU A 497 -6.02 0.63 8.52
CA LEU A 497 -5.43 1.03 7.23
C LEU A 497 -3.99 1.56 7.37
N ILE A 498 -3.63 2.18 8.49
CA ILE A 498 -2.22 2.54 8.71
C ILE A 498 -1.39 1.29 9.03
N ALA A 499 -1.93 0.35 9.82
CA ALA A 499 -1.23 -0.86 10.21
C ALA A 499 -0.92 -1.79 9.02
N ILE A 500 -1.88 -2.02 8.13
CA ILE A 500 -1.64 -2.84 6.92
C ILE A 500 -0.60 -2.16 6.03
N SER A 501 -0.53 -0.83 5.97
CA SER A 501 0.41 -0.11 5.08
C SER A 501 1.86 -0.36 5.48
N VAL A 502 2.08 -0.87 6.70
CA VAL A 502 3.39 -1.16 7.27
C VAL A 502 3.58 -2.65 7.54
N GLY A 503 2.74 -3.50 6.95
CA GLY A 503 2.89 -4.95 6.95
C GLY A 503 2.06 -5.72 7.99
N PHE A 504 1.12 -5.10 8.70
CA PHE A 504 0.28 -5.80 9.69
C PHE A 504 -1.11 -6.13 9.15
N PRO A 505 -1.54 -7.40 9.17
CA PRO A 505 -2.90 -7.73 8.75
C PRO A 505 -3.94 -7.13 9.71
N VAL A 506 -5.14 -6.89 9.19
CA VAL A 506 -6.24 -6.17 9.88
C VAL A 506 -6.67 -6.88 11.16
N ASP A 507 -6.83 -8.20 11.06
CA ASP A 507 -7.59 -9.03 12.01
C ASP A 507 -6.79 -10.25 12.52
N SER A 508 -5.53 -10.37 12.11
CA SER A 508 -4.62 -11.44 12.51
C SER A 508 -3.29 -10.91 13.06
N LEU A 509 -2.55 -11.82 13.70
CA LEU A 509 -1.18 -11.60 14.13
C LEU A 509 -0.23 -11.99 13.00
N THR A 510 0.86 -11.26 12.86
CA THR A 510 1.98 -11.67 12.01
C THR A 510 2.72 -12.87 12.63
N GLU A 511 3.50 -13.60 11.83
CA GLU A 511 4.36 -14.68 12.34
C GLU A 511 5.34 -14.17 13.40
N GLU A 512 5.92 -12.98 13.21
CA GLU A 512 6.82 -12.33 14.18
C GLU A 512 6.14 -12.08 15.53
N GLU A 513 4.87 -11.64 15.52
CA GLU A 513 4.07 -11.42 16.72
C GLU A 513 3.77 -12.71 17.46
N ILE A 514 3.46 -13.78 16.71
CA ILE A 514 3.23 -15.11 17.27
C ILE A 514 4.52 -15.63 17.91
N GLU A 515 5.65 -15.53 17.23
CA GLU A 515 6.95 -15.96 17.76
C GLU A 515 7.41 -15.15 18.98
N ALA A 516 7.05 -13.86 19.02
CA ALA A 516 7.33 -12.99 20.16
C ALA A 516 6.41 -13.25 21.37
N ASN A 517 5.41 -14.15 21.24
CA ASN A 517 4.42 -14.46 22.26
C ASN A 517 3.73 -13.19 22.78
N VAL A 518 3.31 -12.30 21.87
CA VAL A 518 2.67 -11.02 22.25
C VAL A 518 1.32 -11.20 22.94
N VAL A 519 0.71 -12.38 22.78
CA VAL A 519 -0.49 -12.82 23.49
C VAL A 519 -0.26 -14.22 24.05
N SER A 520 -1.02 -14.58 25.10
CA SER A 520 -0.89 -15.88 25.74
C SER A 520 -1.52 -17.02 24.95
N THR A 521 -2.59 -16.75 24.21
CA THR A 521 -3.34 -17.72 23.39
C THR A 521 -3.82 -17.07 22.10
N VAL A 522 -3.54 -17.71 20.96
CA VAL A 522 -4.01 -17.28 19.62
C VAL A 522 -5.48 -17.65 19.43
N GLY A 523 -6.26 -16.77 18.79
CA GLY A 523 -7.67 -17.00 18.43
C GLY A 523 -8.70 -16.61 19.50
N GLY A 524 -8.32 -15.77 20.47
CA GLY A 524 -9.21 -15.30 21.56
C GLY A 524 -9.36 -13.77 21.64
N SER A 525 -10.13 -13.29 22.61
CA SER A 525 -10.37 -11.85 22.82
C SER A 525 -9.10 -11.05 23.17
N GLU A 526 -8.09 -11.70 23.75
CA GLU A 526 -6.78 -11.10 23.99
C GLU A 526 -6.11 -10.67 22.67
N GLN A 527 -6.16 -11.54 21.64
CA GLN A 527 -5.64 -11.25 20.30
C GLN A 527 -6.37 -10.07 19.66
N SER A 528 -7.70 -10.08 19.64
CA SER A 528 -8.47 -8.98 19.06
C SER A 528 -8.15 -7.65 19.75
N ASN A 529 -8.05 -7.64 21.08
CA ASN A 529 -7.67 -6.45 21.84
C ASN A 529 -6.23 -6.01 21.56
N TYR A 530 -5.29 -6.95 21.44
CA TYR A 530 -3.90 -6.67 21.10
C TYR A 530 -3.78 -6.03 19.72
N ILE A 531 -4.46 -6.57 18.70
CA ILE A 531 -4.47 -6.05 17.32
C ILE A 531 -4.93 -4.60 17.30
N VAL A 532 -6.04 -4.29 17.99
CA VAL A 532 -6.54 -2.92 18.10
C VAL A 532 -5.52 -2.01 18.81
N VAL A 533 -4.92 -2.46 19.91
CA VAL A 533 -3.87 -1.70 20.63
C VAL A 533 -2.65 -1.44 19.74
N ARG A 534 -2.19 -2.45 19.01
CA ARG A 534 -1.06 -2.36 18.08
C ARG A 534 -1.34 -1.34 16.98
N ASN A 535 -2.50 -1.44 16.32
CA ASN A 535 -2.91 -0.53 15.26
C ASN A 535 -2.97 0.91 15.78
N HIS A 536 -3.51 1.10 16.99
CA HIS A 536 -3.54 2.38 17.67
C HIS A 536 -2.16 2.99 17.85
N ILE A 537 -1.20 2.21 18.37
CA ILE A 537 0.17 2.68 18.62
C ILE A 537 0.86 3.07 17.30
N LEU A 538 0.71 2.25 16.26
CA LEU A 538 1.25 2.52 14.92
C LEU A 538 0.71 3.83 14.35
N ALA A 539 -0.61 4.00 14.34
CA ALA A 539 -1.26 5.20 13.83
C ALA A 539 -0.86 6.46 14.60
N ARG A 540 -0.80 6.37 15.94
CA ARG A 540 -0.34 7.47 16.80
C ARG A 540 1.07 7.90 16.43
N TRP A 541 1.98 6.96 16.22
CA TRP A 541 3.33 7.28 15.79
C TRP A 541 3.33 7.89 14.38
N ARG A 542 2.62 7.27 13.43
CA ARG A 542 2.60 7.68 12.00
C ARG A 542 2.02 9.07 11.78
N SER A 543 1.14 9.52 12.68
CA SER A 543 0.59 10.87 12.69
C SER A 543 1.66 11.96 12.91
N ASN A 544 2.73 11.65 13.66
CA ASN A 544 3.87 12.55 13.83
C ASN A 544 5.16 11.76 14.05
N VAL A 545 5.81 11.44 12.94
CA VAL A 545 6.99 10.59 12.85
C VAL A 545 8.26 11.22 13.38
N SER A 546 8.25 12.52 13.62
CA SER A 546 9.42 13.27 14.07
C SER A 546 9.53 13.34 15.59
N VAL A 547 8.51 12.87 16.31
CA VAL A 547 8.41 12.94 17.77
C VAL A 547 8.46 11.53 18.37
N TRP A 548 9.19 11.38 19.48
CA TRP A 548 9.22 10.10 20.18
C TRP A 548 7.86 9.78 20.83
N LEU A 549 7.26 8.66 20.43
CA LEU A 549 6.07 8.13 21.09
C LEU A 549 6.50 7.34 22.32
N THR A 550 6.19 7.83 23.52
CA THR A 550 6.44 7.11 24.77
C THR A 550 5.33 6.10 25.09
N CYS A 551 5.64 5.04 25.85
CA CYS A 551 4.62 4.08 26.32
C CYS A 551 3.52 4.77 27.12
N ASP A 552 3.86 5.75 27.98
CA ASP A 552 2.87 6.54 28.71
C ASP A 552 1.95 7.34 27.78
N ARG A 553 2.46 7.87 26.67
CA ARG A 553 1.65 8.59 25.69
C ARG A 553 0.71 7.62 24.95
N ALA A 554 1.20 6.43 24.59
CA ALA A 554 0.36 5.37 24.04
C ALA A 554 -0.73 4.90 25.03
N LEU A 555 -0.42 4.81 26.33
CA LEU A 555 -1.36 4.44 27.38
C LEU A 555 -2.45 5.50 27.66
N ARG A 556 -2.23 6.79 27.34
CA ARG A 556 -3.15 7.88 27.71
C ARG A 556 -4.54 7.74 27.08
N SER A 557 -4.61 7.22 25.86
CA SER A 557 -5.88 6.94 25.18
C SER A 557 -6.48 5.62 25.65
N ILE A 558 -5.69 4.66 26.12
CA ILE A 558 -6.12 3.28 26.38
C ILE A 558 -6.58 3.06 27.84
N ARG A 559 -7.53 2.14 28.08
CA ARG A 559 -7.94 1.82 29.46
C ARG A 559 -6.78 1.15 30.22
N SER A 560 -6.70 1.45 31.51
CA SER A 560 -5.66 0.90 32.41
C SER A 560 -5.71 -0.62 32.57
N GLU A 561 -6.86 -1.26 32.34
CA GLU A 561 -6.99 -2.72 32.36
C GLU A 561 -6.23 -3.41 31.21
N HIS A 562 -6.02 -2.73 30.08
CA HIS A 562 -5.23 -3.24 28.95
C HIS A 562 -3.77 -2.79 29.02
N LYS A 563 -3.31 -2.26 30.17
CA LYS A 563 -1.94 -1.79 30.34
C LYS A 563 -0.90 -2.83 29.93
N GLY A 564 -1.12 -4.10 30.27
CA GLY A 564 -0.24 -5.21 29.86
C GLY A 564 -0.15 -5.36 28.34
N LEU A 565 -1.28 -5.31 27.63
CA LEU A 565 -1.30 -5.40 26.15
C LEU A 565 -0.59 -4.21 25.51
N VAL A 566 -0.77 -3.00 26.05
CA VAL A 566 -0.08 -1.80 25.55
C VAL A 566 1.42 -1.90 25.76
N GLU A 567 1.86 -2.32 26.93
CA GLU A 567 3.29 -2.51 27.21
C GLU A 567 3.90 -3.58 26.31
N THR A 568 3.18 -4.69 26.06
CA THR A 568 3.62 -5.75 25.15
C THR A 568 3.68 -5.27 23.70
N ALA A 569 2.61 -4.66 23.18
CA ALA A 569 2.57 -4.14 21.81
C ALA A 569 3.60 -3.02 21.60
N TYR A 570 3.71 -2.08 22.54
CA TYR A 570 4.70 -1.01 22.48
C TYR A 570 6.13 -1.55 22.46
N ARG A 571 6.44 -2.52 23.33
CA ARG A 571 7.76 -3.17 23.37
C ARG A 571 8.05 -3.90 22.07
N PHE A 572 7.10 -4.69 21.57
CA PHE A 572 7.22 -5.41 20.30
C PHE A 572 7.52 -4.44 19.15
N LEU A 573 6.68 -3.41 18.97
CA LEU A 573 6.82 -2.42 17.89
C LEU A 573 8.12 -1.61 17.99
N LEU A 574 8.59 -1.32 19.20
CA LEU A 574 9.83 -0.57 19.44
C LEU A 574 11.07 -1.43 19.15
N GLU A 575 11.08 -2.68 19.64
CA GLU A 575 12.19 -3.62 19.45
C GLU A 575 12.32 -4.00 17.96
N HIS A 576 11.22 -4.28 17.28
CA HIS A 576 11.22 -4.61 15.84
C HIS A 576 11.34 -3.39 14.94
N GLY A 577 11.30 -2.18 15.51
CA GLY A 577 11.58 -0.95 14.78
C GLY A 577 10.42 -0.44 13.90
N TYR A 578 9.18 -0.83 14.20
CA TYR A 578 7.98 -0.32 13.54
C TYR A 578 7.58 1.09 14.01
N ILE A 579 8.02 1.48 15.21
CA ILE A 579 7.85 2.84 15.76
C ILE A 579 9.19 3.41 16.23
N ASN A 580 9.23 4.72 16.39
CA ASN A 580 10.36 5.48 16.94
C ASN A 580 11.69 5.22 16.20
N PHE A 581 11.64 4.86 14.93
CA PHE A 581 12.84 4.71 14.10
C PHE A 581 13.15 5.99 13.31
N GLY A 582 14.36 6.04 12.78
CA GLY A 582 14.81 7.08 11.86
C GLY A 582 15.67 8.16 12.52
N LEU A 583 15.54 9.39 12.03
CA LEU A 583 16.59 10.41 12.06
C LEU A 583 16.14 11.79 12.56
N ALA A 584 14.90 11.95 13.02
CA ALA A 584 14.48 13.19 13.65
C ALA A 584 15.33 13.47 14.91
N GLN A 585 15.60 14.74 15.21
CA GLN A 585 16.56 15.12 16.27
C GLN A 585 16.25 14.50 17.65
N GLU A 586 14.96 14.49 18.05
CA GLU A 586 14.52 13.85 19.30
C GLU A 586 14.80 12.35 19.28
N ILE A 587 14.51 11.67 18.16
CA ILE A 587 14.74 10.24 17.97
C ILE A 587 16.24 9.93 17.99
N LYS A 588 17.07 10.68 17.26
CA LYS A 588 18.53 10.51 17.25
C LYS A 588 19.10 10.60 18.67
N THR A 589 18.70 11.63 19.41
CA THR A 589 19.20 11.89 20.78
C THR A 589 18.83 10.77 21.74
N LEU A 590 17.62 10.23 21.63
CA LEU A 590 17.15 9.13 22.49
C LEU A 590 17.73 7.77 22.07
N LYS A 591 17.91 7.51 20.77
CA LYS A 591 18.49 6.26 20.28
C LYS A 591 19.99 6.09 20.53
N LEU A 592 20.70 7.18 20.79
CA LEU A 592 22.10 7.13 21.20
C LEU A 592 22.27 6.75 22.68
N LYS A 593 21.17 6.69 23.45
CA LYS A 593 21.19 6.19 24.83
C LYS A 593 20.67 4.75 24.84
N PRO A 594 21.39 3.81 25.48
CA PRO A 594 20.88 2.47 25.71
C PRO A 594 19.50 2.50 26.38
N LEU A 595 18.61 1.60 25.95
CA LEU A 595 17.29 1.39 26.56
C LEU A 595 17.36 1.13 28.08
N ASP A 596 18.41 0.45 28.52
CA ASP A 596 18.77 0.17 29.90
C ASP A 596 20.30 0.10 30.04
N ASP A 597 20.82 0.14 31.28
CA ASP A 597 22.26 0.00 31.55
C ASP A 597 22.76 -1.46 31.40
N SER A 598 22.03 -2.32 30.70
CA SER A 598 22.39 -3.73 30.57
C SER A 598 23.42 -3.94 29.45
N ASP A 599 24.55 -4.57 29.78
CA ASP A 599 25.54 -4.98 28.78
C ASP A 599 24.98 -6.18 27.99
N ARG A 600 24.45 -5.92 26.79
CA ARG A 600 23.85 -6.95 25.93
C ARG A 600 24.89 -7.73 25.10
N GLY A 601 26.17 -7.41 25.25
CA GLY A 601 27.27 -8.00 24.48
C GLY A 601 27.66 -7.16 23.26
N THR A 602 28.57 -7.71 22.46
CA THR A 602 29.21 -7.05 21.33
C THR A 602 28.78 -7.66 20.00
N VAL A 603 28.35 -6.81 19.06
CA VAL A 603 27.95 -7.21 17.71
C VAL A 603 28.86 -6.57 16.68
N ILE A 604 29.45 -7.39 15.81
CA ILE A 604 30.20 -6.92 14.64
C ILE A 604 29.26 -6.87 13.43
N VAL A 605 29.15 -5.74 12.76
CA VAL A 605 28.37 -5.60 11.52
C VAL A 605 29.33 -5.53 10.34
N ILE A 606 29.16 -6.42 9.35
CA ILE A 606 29.97 -6.43 8.12
C ILE A 606 29.17 -5.71 7.04
N GLY A 607 29.68 -4.56 6.60
CA GLY A 607 29.08 -3.68 5.59
C GLY A 607 28.32 -2.50 6.20
N ALA A 608 28.64 -1.29 5.74
CA ALA A 608 27.98 -0.04 6.07
C ALA A 608 26.96 0.39 4.97
N GLY A 609 26.29 -0.58 4.36
CA GLY A 609 25.11 -0.33 3.51
C GLY A 609 23.87 0.00 4.34
N LEU A 610 22.71 0.28 3.71
CA LEU A 610 21.48 0.61 4.42
C LEU A 610 21.11 -0.42 5.49
N ALA A 611 21.19 -1.72 5.18
CA ALA A 611 20.91 -2.80 6.13
C ALA A 611 21.81 -2.73 7.37
N GLY A 612 23.13 -2.65 7.18
CA GLY A 612 24.10 -2.61 8.28
C GLY A 612 23.99 -1.34 9.11
N LEU A 613 23.81 -0.17 8.48
CA LEU A 613 23.65 1.10 9.20
C LEU A 613 22.40 1.11 10.08
N VAL A 614 21.27 0.68 9.53
CA VAL A 614 19.99 0.66 10.25
C VAL A 614 20.02 -0.35 11.40
N ALA A 615 20.55 -1.55 11.15
CA ALA A 615 20.74 -2.57 12.17
C ALA A 615 21.64 -2.05 13.30
N ALA A 616 22.77 -1.42 12.97
CA ALA A 616 23.70 -0.89 13.95
C ALA A 616 23.07 0.18 14.85
N ARG A 617 22.30 1.14 14.28
CA ARG A 617 21.58 2.14 15.09
C ARG A 617 20.58 1.47 16.03
N GLN A 618 19.86 0.45 15.56
CA GLN A 618 18.87 -0.26 16.37
C GLN A 618 19.53 -1.06 17.49
N LEU A 619 20.65 -1.73 17.20
CA LEU A 619 21.42 -2.51 18.18
C LEU A 619 22.06 -1.63 19.25
N VAL A 620 22.65 -0.48 18.88
CA VAL A 620 23.18 0.50 19.86
C VAL A 620 22.07 0.96 20.80
N PHE A 621 20.90 1.32 20.26
CA PHE A 621 19.73 1.69 21.06
C PHE A 621 19.29 0.57 22.02
N MET A 622 19.42 -0.70 21.59
CA MET A 622 19.12 -1.88 22.42
C MET A 622 20.19 -2.21 23.46
N GLY A 623 21.27 -1.45 23.58
CA GLY A 623 22.32 -1.66 24.59
C GLY A 623 23.47 -2.57 24.16
N PHE A 624 23.58 -2.90 22.86
CA PHE A 624 24.73 -3.62 22.33
C PHE A 624 25.91 -2.68 22.08
N LYS A 625 27.13 -3.19 22.29
CA LYS A 625 28.35 -2.58 21.74
C LYS A 625 28.45 -2.98 20.28
N VAL A 626 28.47 -2.01 19.37
CA VAL A 626 28.48 -2.27 17.93
C VAL A 626 29.75 -1.75 17.30
N VAL A 627 30.28 -2.47 16.32
CA VAL A 627 31.32 -2.01 15.40
C VAL A 627 30.93 -2.36 13.97
N ILE A 628 31.15 -1.45 13.02
CA ILE A 628 30.87 -1.70 11.61
C ILE A 628 32.18 -1.79 10.84
N LEU A 629 32.37 -2.86 10.07
CA LEU A 629 33.52 -3.05 9.18
C LEU A 629 33.07 -2.81 7.74
N GLU A 630 33.62 -1.79 7.09
CA GLU A 630 33.30 -1.43 5.71
C GLU A 630 34.55 -1.51 4.83
N GLY A 631 34.48 -2.32 3.78
CA GLY A 631 35.59 -2.50 2.84
C GLY A 631 35.90 -1.25 2.02
N ARG A 632 34.89 -0.42 1.74
CA ARG A 632 35.05 0.84 1.03
C ARG A 632 35.54 1.95 1.97
N THR A 633 35.92 3.07 1.36
CA THR A 633 36.27 4.32 2.06
C THR A 633 35.06 5.21 2.36
N ARG A 634 33.83 4.70 2.15
CA ARG A 634 32.57 5.43 2.33
C ARG A 634 31.45 4.47 2.77
N PRO A 635 30.40 4.97 3.43
CA PRO A 635 29.20 4.19 3.70
C PRO A 635 28.27 4.13 2.46
N GLY A 636 27.16 3.41 2.60
CA GLY A 636 26.04 3.36 1.66
C GLY A 636 26.06 2.17 0.71
N GLY A 637 27.22 1.56 0.47
CA GLY A 637 27.35 0.43 -0.44
C GLY A 637 26.79 0.76 -1.83
N ARG A 638 25.68 0.11 -2.19
CA ARG A 638 24.95 0.29 -3.46
C ARG A 638 24.04 1.52 -3.52
N VAL A 639 23.90 2.27 -2.43
CA VAL A 639 23.37 3.64 -2.46
C VAL A 639 24.57 4.57 -2.55
N LYS A 640 24.75 5.21 -3.71
CA LYS A 640 25.91 6.05 -4.02
C LYS A 640 25.46 7.23 -4.85
N THR A 641 25.54 8.42 -4.27
CA THR A 641 25.44 9.67 -4.99
C THR A 641 26.86 10.17 -5.28
N LYS A 642 27.06 10.85 -6.42
CA LYS A 642 28.28 11.60 -6.68
C LYS A 642 27.89 13.03 -7.04
N LYS A 643 28.51 13.99 -6.34
CA LYS A 643 28.49 15.39 -6.79
C LYS A 643 29.39 15.52 -8.01
N MET A 644 28.81 16.00 -9.09
CA MET A 644 29.45 16.28 -10.37
C MET A 644 29.53 17.79 -10.53
N SER A 645 30.67 18.29 -11.00
CA SER A 645 30.90 19.73 -11.16
C SER A 645 31.91 20.02 -12.26
N GLY A 646 31.75 21.19 -12.89
CA GLY A 646 32.65 21.75 -13.89
C GLY A 646 31.96 22.93 -14.59
N ASP A 647 32.73 23.81 -15.22
CA ASP A 647 32.21 24.95 -16.02
C ASP A 647 31.10 25.78 -15.34
N GLY A 648 31.17 25.92 -14.01
CA GLY A 648 30.20 26.70 -13.22
C GLY A 648 28.86 26.01 -12.95
N VAL A 649 28.66 24.76 -13.37
CA VAL A 649 27.48 23.94 -13.08
C VAL A 649 27.81 22.81 -12.11
N GLU A 650 26.86 22.49 -11.24
CA GLU A 650 26.97 21.36 -10.31
C GLU A 650 25.66 20.56 -10.26
N ALA A 651 25.77 19.23 -10.09
CA ALA A 651 24.63 18.36 -9.92
C ALA A 651 24.96 17.11 -9.09
N ALA A 652 23.98 16.58 -8.36
CA ALA A 652 24.09 15.30 -7.65
C ALA A 652 23.51 14.14 -8.48
N ALA A 653 24.34 13.14 -8.79
CA ALA A 653 23.97 11.97 -9.59
C ALA A 653 23.94 10.68 -8.77
N ASP A 654 22.81 9.97 -8.77
CA ASP A 654 22.70 8.65 -8.12
C ASP A 654 23.17 7.51 -9.05
N PHE A 655 24.34 6.96 -8.73
CA PHE A 655 24.98 5.86 -9.45
C PHE A 655 24.38 4.49 -9.12
N GLY A 656 23.69 4.38 -7.98
CA GLY A 656 23.07 3.15 -7.50
C GLY A 656 21.58 3.33 -7.26
N GLY A 657 21.09 2.94 -6.08
CA GLY A 657 19.68 3.11 -5.70
C GLY A 657 19.22 4.57 -5.80
N SER A 658 18.31 4.86 -6.73
CA SER A 658 17.89 6.23 -7.08
C SER A 658 16.42 6.55 -6.86
N VAL A 659 15.54 5.55 -6.92
CA VAL A 659 14.08 5.75 -6.84
C VAL A 659 13.54 5.23 -5.51
N LEU A 660 12.65 5.98 -4.88
CA LEU A 660 11.80 5.49 -3.80
C LEU A 660 10.52 4.96 -4.44
N THR A 661 10.35 3.65 -4.45
CA THR A 661 9.16 2.96 -4.98
C THR A 661 8.08 2.91 -3.91
N GLY A 662 7.03 3.72 -4.07
CA GLY A 662 5.99 3.91 -3.07
C GLY A 662 6.46 4.68 -1.84
N ILE A 663 5.57 5.46 -1.24
CA ILE A 663 5.88 6.30 -0.05
C ILE A 663 4.99 6.02 1.17
N ASN A 664 3.87 5.32 1.00
CA ASN A 664 2.90 5.13 2.08
C ASN A 664 3.39 4.12 3.13
N GLY A 665 3.95 2.99 2.68
CA GLY A 665 4.57 1.97 3.52
C GLY A 665 6.08 2.09 3.70
N ASN A 666 6.73 2.84 2.81
CA ASN A 666 8.17 2.84 2.66
C ASN A 666 8.88 3.59 3.81
N PRO A 667 9.78 2.93 4.58
CA PRO A 667 10.50 3.57 5.67
C PRO A 667 11.39 4.73 5.20
N LEU A 668 11.80 4.77 3.94
CA LEU A 668 12.58 5.89 3.39
C LEU A 668 11.73 7.15 3.21
N GLY A 669 10.41 7.02 2.94
CA GLY A 669 9.48 8.15 2.95
C GLY A 669 9.34 8.76 4.35
N VAL A 670 9.39 7.93 5.40
CA VAL A 670 9.48 8.37 6.79
C VAL A 670 10.77 9.16 7.04
N LEU A 671 11.93 8.63 6.62
CA LEU A 671 13.21 9.34 6.78
C LEU A 671 13.21 10.69 6.03
N ALA A 672 12.67 10.74 4.82
CA ALA A 672 12.56 11.97 4.03
C ALA A 672 11.78 13.03 4.80
N ARG A 673 10.61 12.67 5.37
CA ARG A 673 9.80 13.56 6.19
C ARG A 673 10.53 14.02 7.47
N GLN A 674 11.23 13.12 8.16
CA GLN A 674 11.99 13.46 9.37
C GLN A 674 13.16 14.40 9.10
N LEU A 675 13.80 14.26 7.93
CA LEU A 675 14.91 15.11 7.48
C LEU A 675 14.44 16.39 6.79
N GLY A 676 13.13 16.57 6.58
CA GLY A 676 12.57 17.72 5.86
C GLY A 676 12.93 17.73 4.37
N LEU A 677 13.20 16.57 3.77
CA LEU A 677 13.55 16.45 2.36
C LEU A 677 12.27 16.48 1.51
N PRO A 678 12.20 17.35 0.48
CA PRO A 678 11.10 17.33 -0.47
C PRO A 678 11.11 16.03 -1.28
N LEU A 679 9.92 15.51 -1.60
CA LEU A 679 9.73 14.36 -2.47
C LEU A 679 9.33 14.89 -3.85
N HIS A 680 10.11 14.57 -4.89
CA HIS A 680 9.75 14.88 -6.27
C HIS A 680 9.11 13.64 -6.90
N LYS A 681 7.80 13.67 -7.10
CA LYS A 681 7.09 12.63 -7.86
C LYS A 681 7.68 12.53 -9.26
N VAL A 682 8.05 11.32 -9.67
CA VAL A 682 8.43 11.04 -11.05
C VAL A 682 7.20 11.27 -11.93
N ARG A 683 7.29 12.19 -12.88
CA ARG A 683 6.18 12.50 -13.79
C ARG A 683 5.86 11.32 -14.70
N ASP A 684 4.57 11.17 -15.00
CA ASP A 684 4.03 10.06 -15.80
C ASP A 684 4.39 10.15 -17.31
N ILE A 685 4.95 11.28 -17.76
CA ILE A 685 5.28 11.51 -19.17
C ILE A 685 6.64 10.89 -19.50
N CYS A 686 6.65 9.93 -20.42
CA CYS A 686 7.86 9.27 -20.96
C CYS A 686 7.77 9.16 -22.50
N PRO A 687 8.18 10.18 -23.27
CA PRO A 687 8.16 10.09 -24.72
C PRO A 687 9.19 9.06 -25.21
N LEU A 688 8.80 8.26 -26.20
CA LEU A 688 9.68 7.31 -26.86
C LEU A 688 10.12 7.84 -28.23
N TYR A 689 11.41 7.66 -28.54
CA TYR A 689 12.01 8.10 -29.80
C TYR A 689 12.52 6.93 -30.62
N LEU A 690 12.24 6.96 -31.92
CA LEU A 690 12.83 6.08 -32.92
C LEU A 690 14.31 6.41 -33.13
N PRO A 691 15.09 5.50 -33.76
CA PRO A 691 16.50 5.75 -34.05
C PRO A 691 16.77 7.01 -34.89
N ASP A 692 15.79 7.49 -35.66
CA ASP A 692 15.88 8.71 -36.48
C ASP A 692 15.45 9.98 -35.71
N GLY A 693 15.18 9.87 -34.41
CA GLY A 693 14.79 10.97 -33.52
C GLY A 693 13.33 11.38 -33.58
N ARG A 694 12.52 10.77 -34.46
CA ARG A 694 11.06 11.01 -34.48
C ARG A 694 10.43 10.42 -33.22
N SER A 695 9.43 11.12 -32.69
CA SER A 695 8.60 10.57 -31.61
C SER A 695 7.77 9.41 -32.14
N VAL A 696 7.62 8.38 -31.32
CA VAL A 696 6.69 7.27 -31.58
C VAL A 696 5.26 7.79 -31.52
N ASP A 697 4.41 7.31 -32.43
CA ASP A 697 2.98 7.61 -32.42
C ASP A 697 2.30 6.99 -31.20
N SER A 698 1.51 7.80 -30.49
CA SER A 698 0.90 7.38 -29.22
C SER A 698 -0.11 6.24 -29.39
N GLU A 699 -0.75 6.08 -30.55
CA GLU A 699 -1.63 4.94 -30.80
C GLU A 699 -0.86 3.65 -31.02
N VAL A 700 0.26 3.70 -31.76
CA VAL A 700 1.15 2.55 -31.96
C VAL A 700 1.75 2.12 -30.63
N ASP A 701 2.34 3.06 -29.90
CA ASP A 701 2.98 2.85 -28.60
C ASP A 701 2.07 2.04 -27.67
N SER A 702 0.84 2.51 -27.56
CA SER A 702 -0.12 1.94 -26.64
C SER A 702 -0.74 0.63 -27.10
N ARG A 703 -0.87 0.42 -28.41
CA ARG A 703 -1.29 -0.87 -28.98
C ARG A 703 -0.23 -1.94 -28.70
N VAL A 704 1.05 -1.59 -28.85
CA VAL A 704 2.16 -2.50 -28.56
C VAL A 704 2.22 -2.79 -27.08
N GLU A 705 2.02 -1.79 -26.22
CA GLU A 705 2.02 -2.01 -24.79
C GLU A 705 0.87 -2.94 -24.35
N VAL A 706 -0.36 -2.68 -24.79
CA VAL A 706 -1.49 -3.60 -24.54
C VAL A 706 -1.17 -5.01 -25.03
N SER A 707 -0.42 -5.15 -26.12
CA SER A 707 0.01 -6.46 -26.63
C SER A 707 1.08 -7.11 -25.75
N PHE A 708 2.06 -6.35 -25.26
CA PHE A 708 3.06 -6.79 -24.29
C PHE A 708 2.39 -7.28 -22.99
N ASN A 709 1.42 -6.53 -22.48
CA ASN A 709 0.67 -6.86 -21.25
C ASN A 709 -0.12 -8.17 -21.42
N LYS A 710 -0.74 -8.36 -22.59
CA LYS A 710 -1.40 -9.63 -22.95
C LYS A 710 -0.42 -10.80 -23.06
N LEU A 711 0.84 -10.58 -23.44
CA LEU A 711 1.85 -11.64 -23.42
C LEU A 711 2.15 -12.06 -21.99
N LEU A 712 2.36 -11.10 -21.07
CA LEU A 712 2.55 -11.38 -19.65
C LEU A 712 1.33 -12.08 -19.02
N GLU A 713 0.11 -11.61 -19.29
CA GLU A 713 -1.13 -12.26 -18.81
C GLU A 713 -1.22 -13.73 -19.24
N ARG A 714 -0.81 -14.04 -20.48
CA ARG A 714 -0.78 -15.41 -21.00
C ARG A 714 0.29 -16.25 -20.31
N VAL A 715 1.45 -15.68 -20.02
CA VAL A 715 2.48 -16.34 -19.21
C VAL A 715 1.93 -16.66 -17.81
N CYS A 716 1.22 -15.73 -17.16
CA CYS A 716 0.60 -15.97 -15.86
C CYS A 716 -0.45 -17.09 -15.91
N LYS A 717 -1.25 -17.16 -16.98
CA LYS A 717 -2.21 -18.28 -17.18
C LYS A 717 -1.51 -19.61 -17.41
N LEU A 718 -0.43 -19.63 -18.18
CA LEU A 718 0.40 -20.82 -18.38
C LEU A 718 1.01 -21.28 -17.06
N ARG A 719 1.54 -20.36 -16.25
CA ARG A 719 2.02 -20.64 -14.90
C ARG A 719 0.96 -21.32 -14.04
N GLN A 720 -0.26 -20.77 -14.01
CA GLN A 720 -1.36 -21.34 -13.21
C GLN A 720 -1.67 -22.79 -13.63
N ALA A 721 -1.76 -23.04 -14.94
CA ALA A 721 -1.98 -24.39 -15.46
C ALA A 721 -0.81 -25.35 -15.13
N MET A 722 0.44 -24.88 -15.24
CA MET A 722 1.62 -25.69 -14.94
C MET A 722 1.74 -26.05 -13.45
N ILE A 723 1.39 -25.14 -12.54
CA ILE A 723 1.40 -25.41 -11.09
C ILE A 723 0.37 -26.49 -10.72
N GLU A 724 -0.78 -26.50 -11.39
CA GLU A 724 -1.85 -27.48 -11.17
C GLU A 724 -1.52 -28.86 -11.75
N GLU A 725 -0.85 -28.92 -12.92
CA GLU A 725 -0.66 -30.16 -13.68
C GLU A 725 0.75 -30.78 -13.59
N VAL A 726 1.82 -29.97 -13.46
CA VAL A 726 3.22 -30.41 -13.59
C VAL A 726 4.09 -29.79 -12.50
N LYS A 727 4.12 -30.41 -11.31
CA LYS A 727 4.80 -29.92 -10.08
C LYS A 727 6.34 -29.72 -10.13
N SER A 728 7.00 -29.71 -11.30
CA SER A 728 8.48 -29.81 -11.32
C SER A 728 9.25 -29.13 -12.46
N VAL A 729 8.61 -28.40 -13.38
CA VAL A 729 9.35 -27.76 -14.49
C VAL A 729 9.20 -26.25 -14.43
N ASP A 730 10.22 -25.58 -13.91
CA ASP A 730 10.40 -24.13 -14.10
C ASP A 730 11.06 -23.87 -15.47
N VAL A 731 10.63 -22.82 -16.14
CA VAL A 731 11.12 -22.44 -17.47
C VAL A 731 11.52 -20.97 -17.49
N PRO A 732 12.46 -20.57 -18.38
CA PRO A 732 12.78 -19.17 -18.53
C PRO A 732 11.60 -18.32 -19.01
N LEU A 733 11.33 -17.20 -18.35
CA LEU A 733 10.29 -16.24 -18.72
C LEU A 733 10.40 -15.80 -20.20
N GLY A 734 11.62 -15.53 -20.66
CA GLY A 734 11.87 -15.10 -22.05
C GLY A 734 11.46 -16.15 -23.09
N THR A 735 11.55 -17.44 -22.75
CA THR A 735 11.12 -18.53 -23.64
C THR A 735 9.61 -18.52 -23.82
N ALA A 736 8.86 -18.35 -22.73
CA ALA A 736 7.41 -18.29 -22.76
C ALA A 736 6.90 -17.04 -23.50
N LEU A 737 7.50 -15.88 -23.24
CA LEU A 737 7.17 -14.63 -23.93
C LEU A 737 7.39 -14.72 -25.44
N GLU A 738 8.54 -15.23 -25.89
CA GLU A 738 8.82 -15.37 -27.32
C GLU A 738 7.92 -16.43 -27.99
N ALA A 739 7.58 -17.51 -27.29
CA ALA A 739 6.64 -18.51 -27.79
C ALA A 739 5.25 -17.90 -28.03
N PHE A 740 4.70 -17.17 -27.05
CA PHE A 740 3.40 -16.51 -27.22
C PHE A 740 3.45 -15.40 -28.26
N ARG A 741 4.53 -14.63 -28.32
CA ARG A 741 4.71 -13.59 -29.34
C ARG A 741 4.62 -14.18 -30.75
N ARG A 742 5.28 -15.33 -31.00
CA ARG A 742 5.21 -16.05 -32.30
C ARG A 742 3.82 -16.59 -32.60
N VAL A 743 3.19 -17.26 -31.62
CA VAL A 743 1.87 -17.88 -31.80
C VAL A 743 0.81 -16.82 -32.13
N TYR A 744 0.85 -15.69 -31.43
CA TYR A 744 -0.12 -14.61 -31.61
C TYR A 744 0.32 -13.53 -32.60
N LYS A 745 1.46 -13.73 -33.28
CA LYS A 745 2.02 -12.80 -34.28
C LYS A 745 2.08 -11.35 -33.76
N VAL A 746 2.54 -11.18 -32.53
CA VAL A 746 2.65 -9.86 -31.89
C VAL A 746 3.90 -9.15 -32.40
N ALA A 747 3.74 -7.88 -32.79
CA ALA A 747 4.81 -6.98 -33.23
C ALA A 747 5.65 -7.57 -34.40
N GLU A 748 4.96 -7.96 -35.49
CA GLU A 748 5.61 -8.41 -36.74
C GLU A 748 6.09 -7.24 -37.60
N ASP A 749 5.46 -6.06 -37.46
CA ASP A 749 5.98 -4.82 -38.05
C ASP A 749 7.30 -4.40 -37.38
N LYS A 750 8.17 -3.74 -38.14
CA LYS A 750 9.50 -3.33 -37.69
C LYS A 750 9.45 -2.32 -36.55
N GLU A 751 8.56 -1.32 -36.63
CA GLU A 751 8.41 -0.29 -35.60
C GLU A 751 7.78 -0.87 -34.34
N GLU A 752 6.71 -1.65 -34.49
CA GLU A 752 6.09 -2.36 -33.37
C GLU A 752 7.07 -3.31 -32.68
N ARG A 753 7.97 -3.95 -33.45
CA ARG A 753 9.02 -4.82 -32.91
C ARG A 753 9.99 -4.04 -32.02
N MET A 754 10.45 -2.87 -32.47
CA MET A 754 11.33 -2.03 -31.67
C MET A 754 10.67 -1.59 -30.37
N LEU A 755 9.39 -1.19 -30.42
CA LEU A 755 8.60 -0.85 -29.23
C LEU A 755 8.47 -2.03 -28.26
N LEU A 756 8.12 -3.21 -28.77
CA LEU A 756 8.04 -4.40 -27.93
C LEU A 756 9.41 -4.69 -27.27
N ASN A 757 10.50 -4.55 -28.01
CA ASN A 757 11.84 -4.73 -27.45
C ASN A 757 12.20 -3.69 -26.40
N TRP A 758 11.71 -2.45 -26.53
CA TRP A 758 11.86 -1.43 -25.49
C TRP A 758 11.16 -1.85 -24.19
N HIS A 759 9.91 -2.35 -24.28
CA HIS A 759 9.21 -2.88 -23.09
C HIS A 759 9.92 -4.10 -22.48
N LEU A 760 10.44 -5.00 -23.32
CA LEU A 760 11.24 -6.13 -22.87
C LEU A 760 12.54 -5.68 -22.20
N ALA A 761 13.21 -4.64 -22.71
CA ALA A 761 14.37 -4.03 -22.09
C ALA A 761 14.02 -3.38 -20.74
N ASN A 762 12.85 -2.76 -20.64
CA ASN A 762 12.34 -2.20 -19.38
C ASN A 762 12.08 -3.29 -18.32
N LEU A 763 11.60 -4.47 -18.74
CA LEU A 763 11.47 -5.64 -17.88
C LEU A 763 12.83 -6.19 -17.43
N GLU A 764 13.81 -6.24 -18.33
CA GLU A 764 15.20 -6.60 -18.00
C GLU A 764 15.88 -5.57 -17.08
N TYR A 765 15.53 -4.29 -17.21
CA TYR A 765 15.94 -3.22 -16.30
C TYR A 765 15.37 -3.44 -14.90
N ALA A 766 14.05 -3.64 -14.78
CA ALA A 766 13.39 -3.85 -13.49
C ALA A 766 14.03 -5.01 -12.71
N ASN A 767 14.38 -6.10 -13.40
CA ASN A 767 14.97 -7.30 -12.81
C ASN A 767 16.51 -7.33 -12.84
N ALA A 768 17.16 -6.35 -13.46
CA ALA A 768 18.59 -6.31 -13.76
C ALA A 768 19.17 -7.60 -14.36
N THR A 769 18.44 -8.33 -15.19
CA THR A 769 18.92 -9.58 -15.77
C THR A 769 18.24 -9.87 -17.11
N LEU A 770 18.77 -10.85 -17.82
CA LEU A 770 18.15 -11.37 -19.04
C LEU A 770 16.87 -12.14 -18.68
N MET A 771 15.82 -11.97 -19.47
CA MET A 771 14.59 -12.78 -19.31
C MET A 771 14.85 -14.29 -19.50
N ALA A 772 15.95 -14.69 -20.14
CA ALA A 772 16.39 -16.08 -20.25
C ALA A 772 16.86 -16.68 -18.90
N ASN A 773 17.13 -15.84 -17.91
CA ASN A 773 17.55 -16.25 -16.58
C ASN A 773 16.42 -16.14 -15.54
N LEU A 774 15.32 -15.44 -15.85
CA LEU A 774 14.20 -15.23 -14.94
C LEU A 774 13.29 -16.45 -14.87
N SER A 775 12.93 -16.86 -13.65
CA SER A 775 11.93 -17.89 -13.40
C SER A 775 10.57 -17.44 -13.90
N MET A 776 9.97 -18.15 -14.86
CA MET A 776 8.59 -17.87 -15.27
C MET A 776 7.62 -18.06 -14.10
N ALA A 777 7.90 -19.00 -13.20
CA ALA A 777 7.04 -19.30 -12.08
C ALA A 777 7.05 -18.20 -11.00
N TYR A 778 8.22 -17.58 -10.75
CA TYR A 778 8.44 -16.81 -9.51
C TYR A 778 9.09 -15.43 -9.68
N TRP A 779 9.27 -14.92 -10.92
CA TRP A 779 9.94 -13.62 -11.14
C TRP A 779 9.24 -12.42 -10.49
N ASP A 780 7.91 -12.48 -10.37
CA ASP A 780 6.97 -11.45 -9.86
C ASP A 780 6.43 -11.81 -8.46
N GLN A 781 7.14 -12.63 -7.69
CA GLN A 781 6.67 -13.12 -6.39
C GLN A 781 6.48 -12.02 -5.32
N ASP A 782 7.16 -10.88 -5.50
CA ASP A 782 7.09 -9.70 -4.63
C ASP A 782 5.98 -8.71 -5.00
N ASP A 783 5.34 -8.84 -6.17
CA ASP A 783 4.25 -7.97 -6.63
C ASP A 783 3.12 -7.78 -5.58
N PRO A 784 2.66 -8.82 -4.84
CA PRO A 784 1.62 -8.66 -3.83
C PRO A 784 2.00 -7.73 -2.67
N TYR A 785 3.29 -7.42 -2.49
CA TYR A 785 3.83 -6.62 -1.41
C TYR A 785 4.15 -5.19 -1.83
N GLU A 786 3.91 -4.79 -3.08
CA GLU A 786 4.23 -3.45 -3.59
C GLU A 786 3.72 -2.34 -2.66
N MET A 787 4.60 -1.37 -2.37
CA MET A 787 4.26 -0.26 -1.48
C MET A 787 3.50 0.82 -2.26
N GLY A 788 2.32 1.19 -1.77
CA GLY A 788 1.51 2.24 -2.39
C GLY A 788 2.10 3.65 -2.30
N GLY A 789 1.57 4.55 -3.12
CA GLY A 789 1.97 5.96 -3.22
C GLY A 789 2.90 6.24 -4.40
N ASP A 790 3.21 7.51 -4.65
CA ASP A 790 3.99 7.92 -5.81
C ASP A 790 5.46 7.46 -5.74
N HIS A 791 6.03 7.12 -6.91
CA HIS A 791 7.47 6.94 -7.05
C HIS A 791 8.17 8.29 -7.00
N CYS A 792 9.22 8.41 -6.19
CA CYS A 792 9.85 9.70 -5.92
C CYS A 792 11.36 9.68 -6.11
N PHE A 793 11.89 10.80 -6.61
CA PHE A 793 13.30 11.18 -6.49
C PHE A 793 13.50 12.07 -5.25
N ILE A 794 14.71 12.03 -4.70
CA ILE A 794 15.14 12.89 -3.59
C ILE A 794 16.10 13.95 -4.11
N PRO A 795 15.79 15.24 -3.93
CA PRO A 795 16.71 16.29 -4.31
C PRO A 795 18.04 16.19 -3.57
N GLY A 796 19.14 16.33 -4.32
CA GLY A 796 20.51 16.16 -3.81
C GLY A 796 20.98 14.71 -3.67
N GLY A 797 20.14 13.72 -4.01
CA GLY A 797 20.48 12.30 -4.09
C GLY A 797 20.37 11.51 -2.78
N ASN A 798 20.28 10.18 -2.93
CA ASN A 798 19.95 9.26 -1.83
C ASN A 798 21.08 9.03 -0.81
N GLU A 799 22.32 9.45 -1.10
CA GLU A 799 23.41 9.44 -0.13
C GLU A 799 23.12 10.32 1.10
N THR A 800 22.17 11.26 1.00
CA THR A 800 21.70 12.03 2.16
C THR A 800 21.15 11.15 3.27
N PHE A 801 20.39 10.09 2.95
CA PHE A 801 19.95 9.11 3.95
C PHE A 801 21.12 8.36 4.55
N VAL A 802 22.05 7.90 3.70
CA VAL A 802 23.22 7.13 4.12
C VAL A 802 24.06 7.92 5.12
N ARG A 803 24.40 9.16 4.79
CA ARG A 803 25.22 10.04 5.64
C ARG A 803 24.55 10.29 6.99
N ALA A 804 23.25 10.55 6.99
CA ALA A 804 22.51 10.78 8.23
C ALA A 804 22.36 9.50 9.07
N LEU A 805 22.24 8.32 8.45
CA LEU A 805 22.24 7.03 9.15
C LEU A 805 23.61 6.67 9.72
N ALA A 806 24.70 7.01 9.01
CA ALA A 806 26.07 6.72 9.40
C ALA A 806 26.61 7.62 10.52
N GLU A 807 26.00 8.79 10.73
CA GLU A 807 26.38 9.75 11.76
C GLU A 807 26.38 9.10 13.16
N ASP A 808 27.42 9.36 13.94
CA ASP A 808 27.65 8.85 15.31
C ASP A 808 27.78 7.31 15.43
N LEU A 809 27.97 6.59 14.33
CA LEU A 809 28.25 5.15 14.35
C LEU A 809 29.75 4.84 14.26
N PRO A 810 30.25 3.83 14.99
CA PRO A 810 31.65 3.41 14.95
C PRO A 810 31.94 2.57 13.69
N ILE A 811 32.22 3.24 12.58
CA ILE A 811 32.52 2.62 11.28
C ILE A 811 34.02 2.62 11.00
N PHE A 812 34.59 1.44 10.75
CA PHE A 812 35.95 1.26 10.29
C PHE A 812 35.98 1.05 8.79
N TYR A 813 36.31 2.12 8.06
CA TYR A 813 36.45 2.13 6.60
C TYR A 813 37.76 1.48 6.15
N GLY A 814 37.78 1.02 4.89
CA GLY A 814 38.95 0.36 4.30
C GLY A 814 39.30 -0.98 4.96
N ARG A 815 38.32 -1.62 5.61
CA ARG A 815 38.48 -2.91 6.30
C ARG A 815 37.71 -3.99 5.55
N THR A 816 38.32 -4.53 4.51
CA THR A 816 37.79 -5.70 3.80
C THR A 816 37.84 -6.90 4.74
N VAL A 817 36.69 -7.52 4.99
CA VAL A 817 36.59 -8.76 5.76
C VAL A 817 36.99 -9.92 4.88
N GLU A 818 37.84 -10.80 5.40
CA GLU A 818 38.40 -11.96 4.70
C GLU A 818 37.92 -13.27 5.33
N CYS A 819 37.71 -13.30 6.66
CA CYS A 819 37.33 -14.51 7.38
C CYS A 819 36.39 -14.20 8.56
N VAL A 820 35.37 -15.03 8.74
CA VAL A 820 34.44 -15.01 9.87
C VAL A 820 34.50 -16.36 10.58
N LYS A 821 35.17 -16.39 11.74
CA LYS A 821 35.22 -17.55 12.62
C LYS A 821 34.11 -17.45 13.66
N TYR A 822 33.35 -18.53 13.89
CA TYR A 822 32.26 -18.53 14.86
C TYR A 822 32.13 -19.88 15.58
N GLY A 823 31.72 -19.83 16.85
CA GLY A 823 31.57 -21.03 17.68
C GLY A 823 30.82 -20.77 18.99
N SER A 824 30.96 -21.69 19.95
CA SER A 824 30.36 -21.55 21.29
C SER A 824 30.82 -20.29 22.01
N ASP A 825 32.06 -19.84 21.75
CA ASP A 825 32.73 -18.77 22.49
C ASP A 825 32.53 -17.38 21.87
N GLY A 826 31.72 -17.27 20.80
CA GLY A 826 31.47 -16.01 20.08
C GLY A 826 31.97 -16.04 18.65
N VAL A 827 32.38 -14.87 18.16
CA VAL A 827 32.83 -14.65 16.78
C VAL A 827 34.19 -13.92 16.76
N ALA A 828 35.01 -14.24 15.77
CA ALA A 828 36.24 -13.53 15.43
C ALA A 828 36.26 -13.24 13.93
N VAL A 829 36.30 -11.96 13.57
CA VAL A 829 36.26 -11.45 12.20
C VAL A 829 37.62 -10.89 11.83
N SER A 830 38.26 -11.48 10.83
CA SER A 830 39.54 -10.99 10.29
C SER A 830 39.28 -10.00 9.16
N ALA A 831 39.79 -8.78 9.29
CA ALA A 831 39.60 -7.72 8.31
C ALA A 831 40.83 -6.80 8.20
N GLY A 832 41.40 -6.69 7.00
CA GLY A 832 42.56 -5.83 6.72
C GLY A 832 43.74 -6.07 7.68
N GLY A 833 44.08 -7.34 7.91
CA GLY A 833 45.17 -7.76 8.80
C GLY A 833 44.91 -7.62 10.31
N MET A 834 43.69 -7.29 10.73
CA MET A 834 43.31 -7.18 12.14
C MET A 834 42.20 -8.19 12.48
N GLU A 835 42.13 -8.62 13.74
CA GLU A 835 41.05 -9.47 14.25
C GLU A 835 40.13 -8.68 15.17
N PHE A 836 38.83 -8.75 14.91
CA PHE A 836 37.77 -8.16 15.73
C PHE A 836 36.98 -9.27 16.40
N ARG A 837 36.80 -9.19 17.72
CA ARG A 837 36.05 -10.20 18.50
C ARG A 837 34.73 -9.65 19.02
N GLY A 838 33.72 -10.49 19.04
CA GLY A 838 32.40 -10.16 19.56
C GLY A 838 31.60 -11.41 19.90
N ASP A 839 30.38 -11.21 20.38
CA ASP A 839 29.46 -12.30 20.70
C ASP A 839 28.73 -12.81 19.46
N MET A 840 28.40 -11.90 18.55
CA MET A 840 27.64 -12.16 17.32
C MET A 840 28.15 -11.30 16.16
N VAL A 841 27.90 -11.75 14.94
CA VAL A 841 28.20 -10.99 13.72
C VAL A 841 26.95 -10.90 12.83
N LEU A 842 26.70 -9.73 12.27
CA LEU A 842 25.69 -9.49 11.23
C LEU A 842 26.38 -9.27 9.90
N CYS A 843 26.21 -10.21 8.96
CA CYS A 843 26.74 -10.12 7.62
C CYS A 843 25.74 -9.42 6.70
N THR A 844 26.12 -8.27 6.11
CA THR A 844 25.27 -7.50 5.18
C THR A 844 25.89 -7.33 3.79
N VAL A 845 26.87 -8.17 3.46
CA VAL A 845 27.53 -8.11 2.17
C VAL A 845 26.57 -8.47 1.03
N PRO A 846 26.71 -7.88 -0.17
CA PRO A 846 25.87 -8.24 -1.31
C PRO A 846 25.95 -9.73 -1.67
N LEU A 847 24.86 -10.28 -2.22
CA LEU A 847 24.81 -11.67 -2.68
C LEU A 847 25.94 -12.00 -3.67
N GLY A 848 26.33 -11.06 -4.54
CA GLY A 848 27.48 -11.23 -5.44
C GLY A 848 28.80 -11.52 -4.72
N VAL A 849 29.04 -10.91 -3.56
CA VAL A 849 30.24 -11.18 -2.71
C VAL A 849 30.16 -12.58 -2.11
N LEU A 850 28.98 -12.99 -1.63
CA LEU A 850 28.77 -14.36 -1.10
C LEU A 850 28.95 -15.42 -2.19
N LYS A 851 28.45 -15.17 -3.41
CA LYS A 851 28.62 -16.05 -4.57
C LYS A 851 30.08 -16.17 -5.00
N LYS A 852 30.85 -15.09 -4.88
CA LYS A 852 32.27 -15.09 -5.24
C LYS A 852 33.12 -15.90 -4.26
N GLY A 853 32.68 -15.98 -2.99
CA GLY A 853 33.40 -16.69 -1.94
C GLY A 853 34.57 -15.89 -1.36
N ASP A 854 34.51 -14.55 -1.43
CA ASP A 854 35.59 -13.67 -0.95
C ASP A 854 35.74 -13.66 0.58
N ILE A 855 34.73 -14.15 1.31
CA ILE A 855 34.74 -14.27 2.76
C ILE A 855 34.70 -15.75 3.13
N GLU A 856 35.74 -16.22 3.83
CA GLU A 856 35.77 -17.56 4.40
C GLU A 856 34.94 -17.61 5.68
N PHE A 857 34.03 -18.58 5.79
CA PHE A 857 33.28 -18.86 7.02
C PHE A 857 33.85 -20.11 7.68
N VAL A 858 34.19 -20.03 8.97
CA VAL A 858 34.77 -21.14 9.74
C VAL A 858 33.97 -21.37 11.03
N PRO A 859 33.26 -22.50 11.19
CA PRO A 859 33.08 -23.57 10.19
C PRO A 859 32.33 -23.09 8.95
N GLU A 860 32.34 -23.90 7.88
CA GLU A 860 31.68 -23.55 6.62
C GLU A 860 30.16 -23.34 6.81
N LEU A 861 29.57 -22.50 5.95
CA LEU A 861 28.12 -22.30 5.94
C LEU A 861 27.37 -23.60 5.63
N PRO A 862 26.18 -23.83 6.23
CA PRO A 862 25.37 -25.00 5.96
C PRO A 862 25.06 -25.17 4.47
N GLN A 863 25.02 -26.43 3.99
CA GLN A 863 24.80 -26.73 2.56
C GLN A 863 23.54 -26.07 2.00
N ARG A 864 22.42 -26.11 2.73
CA ARG A 864 21.17 -25.46 2.35
C ARG A 864 21.35 -23.96 2.03
N LYS A 865 22.17 -23.25 2.80
CA LYS A 865 22.47 -21.84 2.60
C LYS A 865 23.40 -21.62 1.41
N LYS A 866 24.42 -22.45 1.24
CA LYS A 866 25.30 -22.43 0.04
C LYS A 866 24.50 -22.67 -1.25
N ASP A 867 23.55 -23.60 -1.22
CA ASP A 867 22.70 -23.89 -2.36
C ASP A 867 21.78 -22.71 -2.70
N ALA A 868 21.20 -22.04 -1.70
CA ALA A 868 20.41 -20.82 -1.91
C ALA A 868 21.26 -19.66 -2.48
N ILE A 869 22.48 -19.46 -1.95
CA ILE A 869 23.45 -18.50 -2.51
C ILE A 869 23.74 -18.83 -3.97
N HIS A 870 23.86 -20.12 -4.34
CA HIS A 870 24.11 -20.54 -5.70
C HIS A 870 22.88 -20.34 -6.61
N ARG A 871 21.67 -20.72 -6.17
CA ARG A 871 20.43 -20.67 -6.95
C ARG A 871 19.93 -19.25 -7.20
N LEU A 872 19.95 -18.36 -6.20
CA LEU A 872 19.48 -16.98 -6.39
C LEU A 872 20.28 -16.29 -7.50
N GLY A 873 19.58 -15.50 -8.31
CA GLY A 873 20.18 -14.66 -9.32
C GLY A 873 20.84 -13.44 -8.71
N PHE A 874 21.92 -12.96 -9.33
CA PHE A 874 22.49 -11.65 -9.01
C PHE A 874 22.74 -10.88 -10.29
N GLY A 875 21.95 -9.83 -10.48
CA GLY A 875 21.81 -9.08 -11.72
C GLY A 875 22.90 -8.06 -11.95
N LEU A 876 22.82 -7.43 -13.12
CA LEU A 876 23.69 -6.35 -13.55
C LEU A 876 22.88 -5.25 -14.24
N LEU A 877 23.00 -4.04 -13.70
CA LEU A 877 22.46 -2.82 -14.25
C LEU A 877 23.51 -1.73 -14.10
N ASN A 878 23.72 -0.93 -15.16
CA ASN A 878 24.65 0.18 -15.13
C ASN A 878 24.01 1.49 -15.61
N LYS A 879 24.70 2.59 -15.33
CA LYS A 879 24.27 3.96 -15.63
C LYS A 879 25.41 4.77 -16.25
N VAL A 880 25.07 5.73 -17.10
CA VAL A 880 25.95 6.79 -17.57
C VAL A 880 25.36 8.13 -17.10
N ALA A 881 25.98 8.76 -16.11
CA ALA A 881 25.60 10.09 -15.65
C ALA A 881 26.39 11.15 -16.43
N MET A 882 25.71 12.17 -16.95
CA MET A 882 26.29 13.22 -17.78
C MET A 882 25.77 14.59 -17.33
N LEU A 883 26.69 15.44 -16.87
CA LEU A 883 26.45 16.83 -16.54
C LEU A 883 26.72 17.68 -17.78
N PHE A 884 25.73 18.47 -18.21
CA PHE A 884 25.83 19.33 -19.38
C PHE A 884 25.98 20.81 -18.98
N PRO A 885 26.34 21.71 -19.90
CA PRO A 885 26.38 23.15 -19.59
C PRO A 885 24.98 23.77 -19.43
N TYR A 886 23.96 23.21 -20.08
CA TYR A 886 22.56 23.65 -19.97
C TYR A 886 21.59 22.50 -20.24
N ASN A 887 20.34 22.64 -19.79
CA ASN A 887 19.28 21.68 -20.05
C ASN A 887 18.72 21.88 -21.46
N PHE A 888 19.10 21.02 -22.41
CA PHE A 888 18.63 21.07 -23.80
C PHE A 888 17.42 20.16 -24.09
N TRP A 889 17.03 19.30 -23.15
CA TRP A 889 15.94 18.32 -23.32
C TRP A 889 14.59 18.80 -22.75
N GLY A 890 14.58 19.94 -22.03
CA GLY A 890 13.37 20.56 -21.48
C GLY A 890 13.18 20.29 -19.98
N GLY A 891 12.37 21.11 -19.32
CA GLY A 891 12.11 21.04 -17.86
C GLY A 891 10.90 20.18 -17.47
N ASP A 892 10.09 19.77 -18.44
CA ASP A 892 8.77 19.16 -18.19
C ASP A 892 8.78 17.62 -18.25
N ILE A 893 9.91 17.02 -18.63
CA ILE A 893 10.09 15.57 -18.68
C ILE A 893 11.11 15.11 -17.65
N ASP A 894 10.75 14.06 -16.91
CA ASP A 894 11.65 13.39 -15.97
C ASP A 894 12.25 12.12 -16.60
N THR A 895 11.62 11.58 -17.64
CA THR A 895 12.05 10.37 -18.34
C THR A 895 11.81 10.48 -19.83
N PHE A 896 12.61 9.79 -20.65
CA PHE A 896 12.32 9.53 -22.07
C PHE A 896 13.08 8.29 -22.55
N GLY A 897 12.53 7.60 -23.56
CA GLY A 897 13.09 6.36 -24.09
C GLY A 897 13.64 6.47 -25.51
N HIS A 898 14.52 5.54 -25.85
CA HIS A 898 15.13 5.39 -27.17
C HIS A 898 14.98 3.94 -27.64
N LEU A 899 14.48 3.78 -28.86
CA LEU A 899 14.29 2.49 -29.52
C LEU A 899 15.50 2.10 -30.35
N THR A 900 15.71 0.80 -30.57
CA THR A 900 16.76 0.29 -31.43
C THR A 900 16.29 -0.89 -32.27
N GLU A 901 16.84 -0.99 -33.48
CA GLU A 901 16.63 -2.13 -34.38
C GLU A 901 17.45 -3.36 -33.96
N ASP A 902 18.55 -3.16 -33.23
CA ASP A 902 19.43 -4.25 -32.78
C ASP A 902 18.88 -4.90 -31.51
N LEU A 903 18.31 -6.10 -31.68
CA LEU A 903 17.77 -6.92 -30.58
C LEU A 903 18.79 -7.18 -29.46
N SER A 904 20.08 -7.30 -29.80
CA SER A 904 21.15 -7.57 -28.84
C SER A 904 21.53 -6.33 -28.02
N MET A 905 21.06 -5.15 -28.42
CA MET A 905 21.35 -3.87 -27.80
C MET A 905 20.09 -3.18 -27.26
N ARG A 906 18.95 -3.89 -27.15
CA ARG A 906 17.68 -3.30 -26.70
C ARG A 906 17.74 -2.57 -25.36
N GLY A 907 18.64 -3.00 -24.47
CA GLY A 907 18.86 -2.38 -23.16
C GLY A 907 19.98 -1.33 -23.13
N GLU A 908 20.60 -1.01 -24.26
CA GLU A 908 21.65 0.01 -24.34
C GLU A 908 21.03 1.41 -24.41
N PHE A 909 21.20 2.19 -23.35
CA PHE A 909 20.76 3.59 -23.28
C PHE A 909 19.28 3.77 -23.67
N PHE A 910 18.46 2.76 -23.37
CA PHE A 910 17.07 2.66 -23.82
C PHE A 910 16.15 3.62 -23.04
N LEU A 911 16.55 4.04 -21.84
CA LEU A 911 15.80 4.93 -20.95
C LEU A 911 16.74 5.94 -20.33
N PHE A 912 16.32 7.20 -20.34
CA PHE A 912 17.02 8.34 -19.77
C PHE A 912 16.21 8.93 -18.62
N TYR A 913 16.90 9.26 -17.53
CA TYR A 913 16.35 10.06 -16.44
C TYR A 913 16.91 11.48 -16.48
N SER A 914 16.00 12.45 -16.48
CA SER A 914 16.28 13.87 -16.31
C SER A 914 16.27 14.18 -14.82
N TYR A 915 17.44 14.52 -14.29
CA TYR A 915 17.59 14.93 -12.90
C TYR A 915 17.58 16.45 -12.75
N SER A 916 17.28 17.20 -13.82
CA SER A 916 17.30 18.67 -13.81
C SER A 916 16.46 19.27 -12.67
N SER A 917 15.32 18.65 -12.35
CA SER A 917 14.40 19.10 -11.30
C SER A 917 14.88 18.78 -9.87
N VAL A 918 15.84 17.87 -9.70
CA VAL A 918 16.19 17.28 -8.38
C VAL A 918 17.68 17.33 -8.05
N SER A 919 18.56 17.36 -9.04
CA SER A 919 20.01 17.28 -8.81
C SER A 919 20.69 18.62 -8.57
N GLY A 920 20.02 19.74 -8.84
CA GLY A 920 20.58 21.10 -8.74
C GLY A 920 21.23 21.61 -10.04
N GLY A 921 21.30 20.79 -11.09
CA GLY A 921 21.89 21.18 -12.38
C GLY A 921 21.41 20.31 -13.55
N PRO A 922 21.82 20.64 -14.79
CA PRO A 922 21.42 19.93 -16.01
C PRO A 922 22.10 18.55 -16.13
N LEU A 923 21.54 17.57 -15.45
CA LEU A 923 22.06 16.21 -15.36
C LEU A 923 21.12 15.21 -16.05
N LEU A 924 21.66 14.43 -16.98
CA LEU A 924 21.00 13.24 -17.55
C LEU A 924 21.68 11.96 -17.07
N VAL A 925 20.88 10.92 -16.89
CA VAL A 925 21.35 9.58 -16.55
C VAL A 925 20.78 8.58 -17.56
N ALA A 926 21.63 7.97 -18.39
CA ALA A 926 21.24 6.92 -19.33
C ALA A 926 21.40 5.54 -18.68
N LEU A 927 20.41 4.66 -18.86
CA LEU A 927 20.38 3.32 -18.26
C LEU A 927 20.90 2.25 -19.23
N VAL A 928 21.58 1.24 -18.69
CA VAL A 928 22.11 0.10 -19.46
C VAL A 928 21.73 -1.21 -18.79
N ALA A 929 20.84 -1.97 -19.43
CA ALA A 929 20.24 -3.20 -18.91
C ALA A 929 20.40 -4.40 -19.85
N GLY A 930 20.02 -5.59 -19.38
CA GLY A 930 20.06 -6.83 -20.16
C GLY A 930 21.45 -7.17 -20.71
N GLU A 931 21.49 -7.71 -21.92
CA GLU A 931 22.74 -8.14 -22.59
C GLU A 931 23.72 -6.97 -22.78
N ALA A 932 23.18 -5.78 -23.03
CA ALA A 932 23.97 -4.57 -23.21
C ALA A 932 24.79 -4.23 -21.96
N ALA A 933 24.28 -4.51 -20.75
CA ALA A 933 25.00 -4.23 -19.50
C ALA A 933 26.28 -5.07 -19.37
N ILE A 934 26.28 -6.31 -19.86
CA ILE A 934 27.43 -7.22 -19.85
C ILE A 934 28.52 -6.69 -20.80
N ARG A 935 28.14 -6.33 -22.03
CA ARG A 935 29.07 -5.73 -23.01
C ARG A 935 29.61 -4.40 -22.53
N PHE A 936 28.74 -3.59 -21.93
CA PHE A 936 29.07 -2.28 -21.40
C PHE A 936 30.22 -2.34 -20.40
N GLU A 937 30.25 -3.32 -19.48
CA GLU A 937 31.35 -3.52 -18.52
C GLU A 937 32.74 -3.60 -19.18
N MET A 938 32.83 -4.09 -20.42
CA MET A 938 34.08 -4.24 -21.18
C MET A 938 34.42 -3.04 -22.06
N MET A 939 33.47 -2.13 -22.27
CA MET A 939 33.63 -0.94 -23.10
C MET A 939 34.43 0.15 -22.37
N SER A 940 35.15 1.00 -23.11
CA SER A 940 35.80 2.18 -22.52
C SER A 940 34.74 3.25 -22.16
N PRO A 941 34.92 4.03 -21.08
CA PRO A 941 33.99 5.12 -20.74
C PRO A 941 33.85 6.17 -21.84
N VAL A 942 34.94 6.46 -22.58
CA VAL A 942 34.92 7.43 -23.68
C VAL A 942 34.03 6.96 -24.82
N GLU A 943 34.13 5.69 -25.21
CA GLU A 943 33.28 5.08 -26.22
C GLU A 943 31.82 5.03 -25.75
N SER A 944 31.57 4.63 -24.50
CA SER A 944 30.24 4.64 -23.90
C SER A 944 29.58 6.01 -23.97
N VAL A 945 30.28 7.07 -23.54
CA VAL A 945 29.76 8.44 -23.57
C VAL A 945 29.54 8.90 -25.01
N LYS A 946 30.45 8.59 -25.93
CA LYS A 946 30.27 8.90 -27.36
C LYS A 946 28.98 8.29 -27.91
N ARG A 947 28.72 7.00 -27.65
CA ARG A 947 27.50 6.33 -28.12
C ARG A 947 26.22 6.95 -27.56
N VAL A 948 26.25 7.36 -26.28
CA VAL A 948 25.10 8.09 -25.70
C VAL A 948 24.91 9.45 -26.36
N LEU A 949 25.99 10.19 -26.62
CA LEU A 949 25.91 11.48 -27.29
C LEU A 949 25.43 11.37 -28.74
N ASP A 950 25.80 10.30 -29.44
CA ASP A 950 25.31 10.04 -30.80
C ASP A 950 23.77 9.83 -30.77
N ILE A 951 23.26 9.03 -29.83
CA ILE A 951 21.80 8.87 -29.62
C ILE A 951 21.11 10.20 -29.29
N LEU A 952 21.67 10.99 -28.38
CA LEU A 952 21.10 12.29 -28.02
C LEU A 952 21.09 13.23 -29.23
N LYS A 953 22.16 13.24 -30.04
CA LYS A 953 22.24 14.04 -31.27
C LYS A 953 21.18 13.60 -32.28
N ASP A 954 20.96 12.30 -32.44
CA ASP A 954 19.93 11.76 -33.32
C ASP A 954 18.52 12.17 -32.87
N ILE A 955 18.26 12.25 -31.56
CA ILE A 955 16.97 12.69 -31.00
C ILE A 955 16.74 14.20 -31.13
N PHE A 956 17.77 15.01 -30.88
CA PHE A 956 17.61 16.46 -30.66
C PHE A 956 18.04 17.33 -31.85
N ASN A 957 19.03 16.94 -32.64
CA ASN A 957 19.46 17.73 -33.81
C ASN A 957 18.35 17.90 -34.86
N PRO A 958 17.52 16.89 -35.18
CA PRO A 958 16.40 17.06 -36.11
C PRO A 958 15.36 18.08 -35.64
N LYS A 959 15.32 18.37 -34.33
CA LYS A 959 14.44 19.37 -33.71
C LYS A 959 15.07 20.77 -33.67
N GLY A 960 16.25 20.95 -34.29
CA GLY A 960 17.01 22.20 -34.27
C GLY A 960 17.75 22.46 -32.96
N ILE A 961 17.86 21.46 -32.08
CA ILE A 961 18.52 21.58 -30.78
C ILE A 961 19.93 20.98 -30.88
N VAL A 962 20.94 21.82 -30.68
CA VAL A 962 22.34 21.38 -30.65
C VAL A 962 22.64 20.73 -29.31
N VAL A 963 23.09 19.47 -29.33
CA VAL A 963 23.54 18.73 -28.15
C VAL A 963 24.99 19.12 -27.82
N PRO A 964 25.26 19.79 -26.68
CA PRO A 964 26.61 20.13 -26.27
C PRO A 964 27.37 18.90 -25.77
N ASP A 965 28.69 18.97 -25.71
CA ASP A 965 29.49 17.99 -25.01
C ASP A 965 29.23 18.08 -23.48
N PRO A 966 29.27 16.95 -22.75
CA PRO A 966 29.08 16.96 -21.32
C PRO A 966 30.32 17.54 -20.65
N VAL A 967 30.08 18.43 -19.68
CA VAL A 967 31.10 19.00 -18.78
C VAL A 967 31.80 17.88 -17.99
N GLN A 968 31.01 16.90 -17.55
CA GLN A 968 31.53 15.71 -16.88
C GLN A 968 30.63 14.52 -17.17
N ALA A 969 31.23 13.36 -17.41
CA ALA A 969 30.50 12.10 -17.55
C ALA A 969 31.12 10.99 -16.71
N VAL A 970 30.28 10.11 -16.15
CA VAL A 970 30.71 8.97 -15.34
C VAL A 970 29.88 7.73 -15.70
N CYS A 971 30.58 6.64 -16.02
CA CYS A 971 29.99 5.34 -16.24
C CYS A 971 30.12 4.46 -14.98
N THR A 972 29.04 3.80 -14.57
CA THR A 972 29.12 2.81 -13.49
C THR A 972 29.60 1.46 -14.02
N ARG A 973 30.17 0.66 -13.12
CA ARG A 973 30.73 -0.68 -13.39
C ARG A 973 30.43 -1.61 -12.21
N TRP A 974 29.15 -1.85 -11.94
CA TRP A 974 28.73 -2.62 -10.75
C TRP A 974 29.19 -4.08 -10.78
N GLY A 975 29.33 -4.68 -11.96
CA GLY A 975 29.82 -6.06 -12.12
C GLY A 975 31.31 -6.21 -11.79
N LYS A 976 32.11 -5.17 -12.05
CA LYS A 976 33.55 -5.12 -11.72
C LYS A 976 33.84 -4.60 -10.32
N ASP A 977 32.84 -4.08 -9.61
CA ASP A 977 33.02 -3.59 -8.25
C ASP A 977 33.17 -4.78 -7.27
N HIS A 978 34.37 -4.96 -6.71
CA HIS A 978 34.68 -6.10 -5.82
C HIS A 978 33.86 -6.14 -4.52
N PHE A 979 33.17 -5.05 -4.16
CA PHE A 979 32.30 -5.01 -3.00
C PHE A 979 30.82 -5.17 -3.38
N ALA A 980 30.51 -5.56 -4.61
CA ALA A 980 29.16 -5.81 -5.08
C ALA A 980 29.07 -7.01 -6.03
N TYR A 981 29.90 -7.08 -7.07
CA TYR A 981 29.85 -8.05 -8.17
C TYR A 981 28.53 -8.08 -8.93
N GLY A 982 27.84 -6.93 -9.02
CA GLY A 982 26.53 -6.81 -9.66
C GLY A 982 25.68 -5.71 -9.02
N SER A 983 24.43 -5.60 -9.49
CA SER A 983 23.47 -4.60 -9.04
C SER A 983 22.61 -5.09 -7.88
N TYR A 984 21.74 -6.08 -8.09
CA TYR A 984 20.80 -6.61 -7.10
C TYR A 984 20.27 -8.00 -7.47
N SER A 985 19.68 -8.72 -6.51
CA SER A 985 19.21 -10.08 -6.74
C SER A 985 17.97 -10.15 -7.64
N TYR A 986 17.73 -11.33 -8.21
CA TYR A 986 16.50 -11.68 -8.93
C TYR A 986 16.18 -13.17 -8.72
N VAL A 987 14.94 -13.57 -8.97
CA VAL A 987 14.54 -14.99 -8.90
C VAL A 987 14.93 -15.70 -10.20
N ALA A 988 16.03 -16.45 -10.13
CA ALA A 988 16.53 -17.20 -11.28
C ALA A 988 15.69 -18.46 -11.55
N VAL A 989 15.77 -18.98 -12.78
CA VAL A 989 15.19 -20.30 -13.11
C VAL A 989 15.71 -21.36 -12.15
N GLY A 990 14.79 -22.09 -11.52
CA GLY A 990 15.11 -23.11 -10.51
C GLY A 990 15.32 -22.56 -9.09
N SER A 991 15.12 -21.26 -8.86
CA SER A 991 15.05 -20.61 -7.56
C SER A 991 13.60 -20.20 -7.24
N SER A 992 13.34 -19.77 -6.01
CA SER A 992 12.04 -19.25 -5.58
C SER A 992 12.20 -18.20 -4.49
N GLY A 993 11.09 -17.59 -4.06
CA GLY A 993 11.07 -16.70 -2.90
C GLY A 993 11.66 -17.32 -1.62
N ASP A 994 11.62 -18.65 -1.48
CA ASP A 994 12.12 -19.35 -0.29
C ASP A 994 13.64 -19.28 -0.15
N ASP A 995 14.38 -19.08 -1.25
CA ASP A 995 15.83 -18.92 -1.18
C ASP A 995 16.23 -17.61 -0.47
N TYR A 996 15.39 -16.56 -0.53
CA TYR A 996 15.59 -15.34 0.26
C TYR A 996 15.44 -15.61 1.76
N ASP A 997 14.43 -16.41 2.15
CA ASP A 997 14.20 -16.80 3.54
C ASP A 997 15.36 -17.65 4.06
N ILE A 998 15.82 -18.64 3.27
CA ILE A 998 17.01 -19.46 3.58
C ILE A 998 18.26 -18.58 3.75
N LEU A 999 18.43 -17.57 2.89
CA LEU A 999 19.57 -16.68 2.99
C LEU A 999 19.49 -15.79 4.24
N ALA A 1000 18.30 -15.45 4.74
CA ALA A 1000 18.09 -14.72 5.98
C ALA A 1000 18.39 -15.57 7.25
N GLU A 1001 18.29 -16.91 7.20
CA GLU A 1001 18.47 -17.78 8.37
C GLU A 1001 19.80 -17.54 9.10
N SER A 1002 19.77 -17.40 10.44
CA SER A 1002 21.01 -17.31 11.24
C SER A 1002 21.74 -18.67 11.30
N VAL A 1003 23.07 -18.67 11.46
CA VAL A 1003 23.88 -19.89 11.61
C VAL A 1003 24.72 -19.88 12.88
N GLY A 1004 25.28 -21.05 13.23
CA GLY A 1004 26.11 -21.21 14.42
C GLY A 1004 25.33 -21.01 15.73
N ASP A 1005 24.06 -21.43 15.78
CA ASP A 1005 23.16 -21.21 16.93
C ASP A 1005 22.92 -19.70 17.21
N GLY A 1006 22.70 -18.91 16.15
CA GLY A 1006 22.51 -17.47 16.27
C GLY A 1006 23.80 -16.72 16.62
N ARG A 1007 24.93 -17.13 16.03
CA ARG A 1007 26.20 -16.40 16.10
C ARG A 1007 26.43 -15.53 14.87
N VAL A 1008 25.95 -15.97 13.71
CA VAL A 1008 26.08 -15.27 12.43
C VAL A 1008 24.69 -15.02 11.86
N PHE A 1009 24.36 -13.76 11.61
CA PHE A 1009 23.08 -13.30 11.06
C PHE A 1009 23.28 -12.71 9.66
N PHE A 1010 22.23 -12.63 8.86
CA PHE A 1010 22.29 -12.14 7.48
C PHE A 1010 21.19 -11.11 7.22
N ALA A 1011 21.58 -9.92 6.77
CA ALA A 1011 20.66 -8.87 6.32
C ALA A 1011 21.09 -8.33 4.94
N GLY A 1012 20.23 -7.52 4.33
CA GLY A 1012 20.43 -6.98 2.99
C GLY A 1012 19.25 -7.30 2.08
N GLU A 1013 19.19 -6.63 0.93
CA GLU A 1013 18.08 -6.81 -0.02
C GLU A 1013 17.88 -8.27 -0.45
N ALA A 1014 18.97 -9.04 -0.63
CA ALA A 1014 18.90 -10.46 -0.96
C ALA A 1014 18.46 -11.38 0.21
N THR A 1015 18.03 -10.80 1.34
CA THR A 1015 17.47 -11.54 2.49
C THR A 1015 16.02 -11.14 2.74
N SER A 1016 15.38 -10.39 1.84
CA SER A 1016 14.00 -9.95 1.95
C SER A 1016 13.18 -10.56 0.82
N LYS A 1017 12.32 -11.53 1.14
CA LYS A 1017 11.40 -12.15 0.17
C LYS A 1017 10.34 -11.19 -0.33
N GLN A 1018 9.79 -10.39 0.57
CA GLN A 1018 8.71 -9.43 0.25
C GLN A 1018 9.23 -8.20 -0.50
N TYR A 1019 10.48 -7.80 -0.27
CA TYR A 1019 11.06 -6.58 -0.82
C TYR A 1019 12.50 -6.79 -1.35
N PRO A 1020 12.75 -7.79 -2.21
CA PRO A 1020 14.09 -8.02 -2.74
C PRO A 1020 14.54 -6.84 -3.61
N ALA A 1021 15.83 -6.75 -3.94
CA ALA A 1021 16.36 -5.77 -4.88
C ALA A 1021 16.18 -4.28 -4.55
N THR A 1022 15.58 -3.93 -3.40
CA THR A 1022 15.20 -2.55 -3.10
C THR A 1022 16.00 -1.95 -1.92
N MET A 1023 16.06 -0.62 -1.88
CA MET A 1023 16.64 0.11 -0.74
C MET A 1023 15.83 -0.10 0.54
N HIS A 1024 14.50 -0.17 0.44
CA HIS A 1024 13.63 -0.35 1.59
C HIS A 1024 13.66 -1.80 2.10
N GLY A 1025 13.82 -2.81 1.24
CA GLY A 1025 14.07 -4.19 1.68
C GLY A 1025 15.40 -4.35 2.42
N ALA A 1026 16.45 -3.66 1.97
CA ALA A 1026 17.69 -3.58 2.75
C ALA A 1026 17.48 -2.91 4.11
N PHE A 1027 16.72 -1.82 4.18
CA PHE A 1027 16.38 -1.16 5.44
C PHE A 1027 15.63 -2.10 6.39
N LEU A 1028 14.56 -2.75 5.90
CA LEU A 1028 13.69 -3.62 6.69
C LEU A 1028 14.42 -4.88 7.18
N SER A 1029 15.24 -5.51 6.32
CA SER A 1029 16.06 -6.66 6.75
C SER A 1029 17.07 -6.29 7.84
N GLY A 1030 17.64 -5.08 7.82
CA GLY A 1030 18.49 -4.59 8.91
C GLY A 1030 17.74 -4.47 10.24
N MET A 1031 16.51 -3.96 10.21
CA MET A 1031 15.65 -3.87 11.40
C MET A 1031 15.27 -5.26 11.94
N ARG A 1032 14.89 -6.17 11.04
CA ARG A 1032 14.57 -7.57 11.35
C ARG A 1032 15.73 -8.26 12.07
N GLU A 1033 16.95 -8.16 11.53
CA GLU A 1033 18.10 -8.82 12.16
C GLU A 1033 18.50 -8.20 13.50
N ALA A 1034 18.34 -6.90 13.70
CA ALA A 1034 18.55 -6.29 15.01
C ALA A 1034 17.60 -6.88 16.08
N ALA A 1035 16.32 -7.08 15.74
CA ALA A 1035 15.35 -7.72 16.62
C ALA A 1035 15.67 -9.21 16.87
N ASN A 1036 16.08 -9.94 15.84
CA ASN A 1036 16.51 -11.33 15.97
C ASN A 1036 17.74 -11.49 16.87
N ILE A 1037 18.73 -10.61 16.74
CA ILE A 1037 19.93 -10.58 17.59
C ILE A 1037 19.53 -10.31 19.05
N LEU A 1038 18.64 -9.34 19.31
CA LEU A 1038 18.14 -9.09 20.65
C LEU A 1038 17.44 -10.31 21.24
N ARG A 1039 16.61 -11.00 20.45
CA ARG A 1039 15.91 -12.22 20.87
C ARG A 1039 16.89 -13.33 21.25
N VAL A 1040 17.91 -13.58 20.44
CA VAL A 1040 18.93 -14.59 20.73
C VAL A 1040 19.76 -14.21 21.95
N ALA A 1041 20.15 -12.95 22.10
CA ALA A 1041 20.87 -12.46 23.27
C ALA A 1041 20.06 -12.67 24.56
N LYS A 1042 18.77 -12.31 24.58
CA LYS A 1042 17.86 -12.54 25.71
C LYS A 1042 17.78 -14.03 26.09
N ARG A 1043 17.66 -14.92 25.09
CA ARG A 1043 17.64 -16.38 25.31
C ARG A 1043 18.94 -16.89 25.94
N ARG A 1044 20.09 -16.41 25.46
CA ARG A 1044 21.42 -16.76 26.00
C ARG A 1044 21.61 -16.28 27.44
N SER A 1045 21.14 -15.08 27.78
CA SER A 1045 21.21 -14.55 29.15
C SER A 1045 20.28 -15.28 30.14
N SER A 1046 19.19 -15.87 29.67
CA SER A 1046 18.23 -16.61 30.52
C SER A 1046 18.59 -18.07 30.80
N MET A 1047 19.61 -18.61 30.16
CA MET A 1047 20.11 -19.97 30.41
C MET A 1047 21.07 -19.95 31.62
N PRO A 1048 20.82 -20.71 32.70
CA PRO A 1048 21.82 -20.89 33.76
C PRO A 1048 23.08 -21.50 33.16
N SER A 1049 24.25 -20.99 33.55
CA SER A 1049 25.55 -21.54 33.16
C SER A 1049 25.68 -22.99 33.64
N PHE A 1050 25.24 -23.95 32.82
CA PHE A 1050 25.59 -25.35 33.02
C PHE A 1050 27.03 -25.53 32.56
N ASP A 1051 27.86 -25.80 33.54
CA ASP A 1051 29.28 -26.11 33.41
C ASP A 1051 29.48 -27.14 32.29
N THR A 1052 30.23 -26.72 31.27
CA THR A 1052 30.37 -27.40 29.98
C THR A 1052 31.41 -28.50 30.09
N SER A 1053 31.12 -29.50 30.93
CA SER A 1053 31.91 -30.74 30.99
C SER A 1053 31.00 -31.94 31.20
N ARG A 1054 30.03 -32.15 30.30
CA ARG A 1054 29.50 -33.49 30.03
C ARG A 1054 28.88 -33.52 28.64
N SER A 1055 29.44 -34.42 27.85
CA SER A 1055 29.23 -34.69 26.43
C SER A 1055 27.77 -34.81 26.01
N ILE A 1056 27.54 -34.38 24.76
CA ILE A 1056 26.55 -34.86 23.79
C ILE A 1056 26.14 -36.32 24.09
N SER A 1057 24.95 -36.50 24.68
CA SER A 1057 24.10 -37.71 24.60
C SER A 1057 22.99 -37.76 25.67
N GLN A 1058 22.89 -36.81 26.61
CA GLN A 1058 22.04 -36.99 27.80
C GLN A 1058 20.58 -36.50 27.66
N GLU A 1059 20.28 -35.52 26.78
CA GLU A 1059 18.94 -34.92 26.69
C GLU A 1059 17.88 -35.76 25.95
N ASP A 1060 18.25 -36.45 24.85
CA ASP A 1060 17.33 -37.38 24.16
C ASP A 1060 17.06 -38.66 24.97
N VAL A 1061 18.04 -39.04 25.81
CA VAL A 1061 17.93 -40.20 26.71
C VAL A 1061 16.94 -39.94 27.85
N ASP A 1062 16.71 -38.68 28.23
CA ASP A 1062 15.88 -38.34 29.40
C ASP A 1062 14.37 -38.33 29.10
N LEU A 1063 13.94 -37.87 27.91
CA LEU A 1063 12.52 -37.95 27.55
C LEU A 1063 12.11 -39.39 27.19
N HIS A 1064 12.98 -40.16 26.53
CA HIS A 1064 12.68 -41.56 26.20
C HIS A 1064 12.40 -42.40 27.45
N LYS A 1065 13.11 -42.12 28.57
CA LYS A 1065 12.88 -42.78 29.87
C LYS A 1065 11.47 -42.56 30.42
N LEU A 1066 10.87 -41.39 30.21
CA LEU A 1066 9.50 -41.14 30.68
C LEU A 1066 8.47 -42.01 29.95
N PHE A 1067 8.71 -42.30 28.67
CA PHE A 1067 7.82 -43.15 27.89
C PHE A 1067 8.14 -44.66 28.01
N VAL A 1068 9.04 -45.07 28.91
CA VAL A 1068 9.25 -46.50 29.24
C VAL A 1068 8.06 -47.07 30.01
N LYS A 1069 7.45 -46.27 30.90
CA LYS A 1069 6.17 -46.56 31.58
C LYS A 1069 5.14 -45.49 31.19
N PRO A 1070 4.48 -45.61 30.03
CA PRO A 1070 3.49 -44.62 29.63
C PRO A 1070 2.16 -44.81 30.38
N ASP A 1071 1.37 -43.75 30.47
CA ASP A 1071 0.04 -43.81 31.11
C ASP A 1071 -0.99 -44.44 30.16
N MET A 1072 -0.74 -44.35 28.85
CA MET A 1072 -1.56 -45.03 27.83
C MET A 1072 -0.75 -45.33 26.56
N THR A 1073 -1.02 -46.45 25.89
CA THR A 1073 -0.40 -46.84 24.61
C THR A 1073 -1.45 -47.45 23.68
N PHE A 1074 -1.49 -47.04 22.41
CA PHE A 1074 -2.42 -47.55 21.40
C PHE A 1074 -1.82 -47.39 20.00
N GLY A 1075 -1.66 -48.49 19.26
CA GLY A 1075 -0.96 -48.47 17.96
C GLY A 1075 0.47 -47.91 18.08
N SER A 1076 0.84 -47.01 17.19
CA SER A 1076 2.12 -46.27 17.23
C SER A 1076 2.14 -45.08 18.21
N PHE A 1077 1.05 -44.87 18.97
CA PHE A 1077 0.88 -43.74 19.87
C PHE A 1077 1.15 -44.12 21.33
N THR A 1078 1.76 -43.22 22.06
CA THR A 1078 2.05 -43.36 23.49
C THR A 1078 1.77 -42.03 24.19
N ALA A 1079 1.09 -42.03 25.34
CA ALA A 1079 0.73 -40.80 26.04
C ALA A 1079 1.19 -40.80 27.50
N LEU A 1080 1.50 -39.60 28.00
CA LEU A 1080 1.74 -39.28 29.40
C LEU A 1080 0.75 -38.21 29.84
N PHE A 1081 0.13 -38.39 31.00
CA PHE A 1081 -0.87 -37.49 31.56
C PHE A 1081 -0.25 -36.60 32.65
N ASP A 1082 -0.82 -35.41 32.86
CA ASP A 1082 -0.40 -34.53 33.97
C ASP A 1082 -0.70 -35.19 35.32
N PRO A 1083 0.30 -35.44 36.18
CA PRO A 1083 0.10 -36.07 37.48
C PRO A 1083 -0.58 -35.16 38.51
N LYS A 1084 -0.65 -33.84 38.27
CA LYS A 1084 -1.20 -32.87 39.25
C LYS A 1084 -2.71 -32.68 39.14
N LEU A 1085 -3.31 -33.05 38.01
CA LEU A 1085 -4.70 -32.76 37.69
C LEU A 1085 -5.37 -34.04 37.16
N ASN A 1086 -6.32 -34.61 37.90
CA ASN A 1086 -7.05 -35.79 37.46
C ASN A 1086 -8.27 -35.45 36.57
N ASP A 1087 -8.24 -34.29 35.92
CA ASP A 1087 -9.31 -33.77 35.08
C ASP A 1087 -9.19 -34.26 33.63
N LEU A 1088 -10.31 -34.47 32.95
CA LEU A 1088 -10.36 -34.85 31.53
C LEU A 1088 -9.86 -33.73 30.60
N ASP A 1089 -9.90 -32.48 31.05
CA ASP A 1089 -9.36 -31.33 30.32
C ASP A 1089 -7.87 -31.07 30.60
N SER A 1090 -7.22 -31.89 31.44
CA SER A 1090 -5.77 -31.78 31.72
C SER A 1090 -4.91 -32.06 30.49
N ASN A 1091 -3.78 -31.36 30.39
CA ASN A 1091 -2.83 -31.55 29.30
C ASN A 1091 -2.11 -32.90 29.39
N SER A 1092 -1.85 -33.48 28.23
CA SER A 1092 -1.24 -34.78 28.03
C SER A 1092 -0.19 -34.67 26.92
N LEU A 1093 0.96 -35.28 27.13
CA LEU A 1093 2.02 -35.37 26.13
C LEU A 1093 1.86 -36.65 25.32
N LEU A 1094 1.45 -36.51 24.07
CA LEU A 1094 1.34 -37.60 23.11
C LEU A 1094 2.66 -37.74 22.33
N ARG A 1095 3.11 -38.98 22.10
CA ARG A 1095 4.25 -39.37 21.28
C ARG A 1095 3.79 -40.35 20.21
N VAL A 1096 4.23 -40.14 18.97
CA VAL A 1096 3.93 -41.00 17.82
C VAL A 1096 5.23 -41.56 17.25
N LYS A 1097 5.30 -42.88 17.09
CA LYS A 1097 6.43 -43.58 16.49
C LYS A 1097 6.19 -43.76 14.99
N ILE A 1098 7.00 -43.11 14.15
CA ILE A 1098 6.89 -43.20 12.69
C ILE A 1098 8.06 -44.04 12.15
N GLY A 1099 7.73 -45.16 11.50
CA GLY A 1099 8.64 -45.93 10.66
C GLY A 1099 9.58 -46.93 11.37
N GLY A 1100 9.52 -48.18 10.92
CA GLY A 1100 10.53 -49.23 11.15
C GLY A 1100 10.82 -50.09 9.90
N ALA A 1101 10.09 -49.92 8.80
CA ALA A 1101 10.25 -50.73 7.59
C ALA A 1101 10.74 -49.96 6.35
N VAL A 1102 10.77 -48.62 6.36
CA VAL A 1102 11.09 -47.79 5.17
C VAL A 1102 12.37 -46.96 5.34
N LEU A 1103 12.87 -46.81 6.57
CA LEU A 1103 14.10 -46.07 6.87
C LEU A 1103 15.08 -47.02 7.55
N GLY A 1104 16.09 -47.47 6.81
CA GLY A 1104 17.05 -48.50 7.20
C GLY A 1104 17.95 -48.21 8.42
N SER A 1105 17.63 -47.24 9.27
CA SER A 1105 18.17 -47.11 10.63
C SER A 1105 17.43 -46.01 11.41
N GLY A 1106 16.69 -46.39 12.46
CA GLY A 1106 16.13 -45.48 13.48
C GLY A 1106 14.62 -45.22 13.35
N SER A 1107 13.89 -45.38 14.45
CA SER A 1107 12.49 -44.96 14.55
C SER A 1107 12.39 -43.48 14.90
N LEU A 1108 11.62 -42.71 14.12
CA LEU A 1108 11.38 -41.30 14.39
C LEU A 1108 10.26 -41.15 15.43
N TYR A 1109 10.48 -40.35 16.46
CA TYR A 1109 9.47 -40.00 17.45
C TYR A 1109 9.06 -38.54 17.29
N LEU A 1110 7.77 -38.31 17.06
CA LEU A 1110 7.17 -36.98 17.07
C LEU A 1110 6.22 -36.83 18.27
N TYR A 1111 5.93 -35.59 18.66
CA TYR A 1111 5.20 -35.27 19.87
C TYR A 1111 4.09 -34.26 19.60
N ALA A 1112 3.06 -34.27 20.45
CA ALA A 1112 2.01 -33.26 20.49
C ALA A 1112 1.46 -33.10 21.92
N LEU A 1113 0.91 -31.92 22.20
CA LEU A 1113 0.19 -31.63 23.44
C LEU A 1113 -1.32 -31.70 23.17
N LEU A 1114 -2.05 -32.51 23.94
CA LEU A 1114 -3.49 -32.73 23.79
C LEU A 1114 -4.16 -32.79 25.16
N SER A 1115 -5.47 -32.54 25.24
CA SER A 1115 -6.20 -32.83 26.48
C SER A 1115 -6.35 -34.34 26.67
N LYS A 1116 -6.40 -34.79 27.92
CA LYS A 1116 -6.58 -36.20 28.29
C LYS A 1116 -7.81 -36.80 27.61
N LYS A 1117 -8.91 -36.05 27.55
CA LYS A 1117 -10.14 -36.41 26.80
C LYS A 1117 -9.86 -36.75 25.34
N ARG A 1118 -9.12 -35.89 24.62
CA ARG A 1118 -8.80 -36.11 23.20
C ARG A 1118 -7.87 -37.30 22.98
N VAL A 1119 -6.95 -37.56 23.92
CA VAL A 1119 -6.10 -38.76 23.86
C VAL A 1119 -6.94 -40.03 24.06
N VAL A 1120 -7.91 -40.01 24.98
CA VAL A 1120 -8.86 -41.13 25.16
C VAL A 1120 -9.73 -41.33 23.92
N GLU A 1121 -10.25 -40.26 23.32
CA GLU A 1121 -10.99 -40.33 22.04
C GLU A 1121 -10.15 -40.97 20.93
N LEU A 1122 -8.88 -40.55 20.78
CA LEU A 1122 -7.95 -41.15 19.80
C LEU A 1122 -7.67 -42.64 20.06
N SER A 1123 -7.67 -43.07 21.32
CA SER A 1123 -7.44 -44.48 21.67
C SER A 1123 -8.58 -45.41 21.21
N GLN A 1124 -9.80 -44.88 21.03
CA GLN A 1124 -10.97 -45.63 20.57
C GLN A 1124 -11.08 -45.71 19.04
N VAL A 1125 -10.28 -44.94 18.31
CA VAL A 1125 -10.26 -44.95 16.84
C VAL A 1125 -9.47 -46.16 16.36
N GLU A 1126 -9.97 -46.90 15.39
CA GLU A 1126 -9.31 -48.07 14.81
C GLU A 1126 -8.37 -47.68 13.66
N GLY A 1127 -7.10 -48.12 13.72
CA GLY A 1127 -6.06 -47.88 12.71
C GLY A 1127 -5.26 -46.57 12.89
N ASP A 1128 -3.93 -46.65 12.75
CA ASP A 1128 -3.03 -45.51 12.95
C ASP A 1128 -3.19 -44.42 11.89
N GLU A 1129 -3.52 -44.76 10.65
CA GLU A 1129 -3.79 -43.79 9.59
C GLU A 1129 -5.03 -42.92 9.91
N ASN A 1130 -6.09 -43.54 10.44
CA ASN A 1130 -7.29 -42.82 10.87
C ASN A 1130 -7.02 -41.94 12.08
N ARG A 1131 -6.21 -42.41 13.04
CA ARG A 1131 -5.76 -41.60 14.19
C ARG A 1131 -4.96 -40.38 13.74
N MET A 1132 -4.02 -40.55 12.81
CA MET A 1132 -3.25 -39.46 12.21
C MET A 1132 -4.16 -38.47 11.46
N ARG A 1133 -5.16 -38.98 10.73
CA ARG A 1133 -6.13 -38.13 10.02
C ARG A 1133 -6.99 -37.31 10.98
N ILE A 1134 -7.48 -37.90 12.07
CA ILE A 1134 -8.26 -37.19 13.10
C ILE A 1134 -7.39 -36.16 13.82
N LEU A 1135 -6.15 -36.51 14.16
CA LEU A 1135 -5.22 -35.62 14.84
C LEU A 1135 -4.92 -34.36 13.99
N ASN A 1136 -4.72 -34.52 12.67
CA ASN A 1136 -4.46 -33.41 11.76
C ASN A 1136 -5.74 -32.65 11.36
N ARG A 1137 -6.78 -33.34 10.87
CA ARG A 1137 -7.97 -32.69 10.29
C ARG A 1137 -9.03 -32.28 11.30
N ASN A 1138 -9.28 -33.10 12.32
CA ASN A 1138 -10.37 -32.85 13.27
C ASN A 1138 -9.89 -32.06 14.47
N PHE A 1139 -8.69 -32.38 14.97
CA PHE A 1139 -8.12 -31.70 16.14
C PHE A 1139 -7.22 -30.52 15.78
N GLY A 1140 -6.79 -30.40 14.51
CA GLY A 1140 -5.95 -29.30 14.03
C GLY A 1140 -4.53 -29.32 14.63
N VAL A 1141 -4.03 -30.49 15.04
CA VAL A 1141 -2.77 -30.62 15.77
C VAL A 1141 -1.65 -31.05 14.84
N SER A 1142 -0.56 -30.28 14.82
CA SER A 1142 0.68 -30.64 14.13
C SER A 1142 1.62 -31.40 15.06
N LEU A 1143 2.19 -32.49 14.56
CA LEU A 1143 3.23 -33.24 15.29
C LEU A 1143 4.59 -32.56 15.11
N VAL A 1144 5.32 -32.40 16.21
CA VAL A 1144 6.63 -31.72 16.21
C VAL A 1144 7.73 -32.66 16.70
N GLY A 1145 8.97 -32.40 16.30
CA GLY A 1145 10.14 -33.05 16.91
C GLY A 1145 10.35 -32.57 18.35
N ARG A 1146 11.20 -33.27 19.11
CA ARG A 1146 11.55 -32.91 20.51
C ARG A 1146 11.87 -31.42 20.70
N LYS A 1147 12.63 -30.82 19.79
CA LYS A 1147 13.06 -29.40 19.84
C LYS A 1147 11.95 -28.39 19.49
N GLY A 1148 10.82 -28.86 18.94
CA GLY A 1148 9.66 -28.04 18.59
C GLY A 1148 8.54 -28.05 19.65
N LEU A 1149 8.76 -28.69 20.81
CA LEU A 1149 7.80 -28.70 21.91
C LEU A 1149 7.63 -27.29 22.52
N SER A 1150 6.40 -26.91 22.80
CA SER A 1150 6.07 -25.61 23.41
C SER A 1150 6.52 -25.53 24.88
N ALA A 1151 6.62 -24.32 25.43
CA ALA A 1151 6.94 -24.13 26.85
C ALA A 1151 5.95 -24.83 27.80
N ALA A 1152 4.67 -24.94 27.39
CA ALA A 1152 3.65 -25.69 28.13
C ALA A 1152 3.96 -27.20 28.17
N ALA A 1153 4.44 -27.76 27.05
CA ALA A 1153 4.86 -29.15 26.98
C ALA A 1153 6.15 -29.39 27.81
N GLU A 1154 7.11 -28.47 27.81
CA GLU A 1154 8.30 -28.55 28.68
C GLU A 1154 7.93 -28.50 30.17
N SER A 1155 7.02 -27.61 30.54
CA SER A 1155 6.51 -27.52 31.91
C SER A 1155 5.81 -28.81 32.35
N LEU A 1156 5.00 -29.41 31.46
CA LEU A 1156 4.37 -30.70 31.70
C LEU A 1156 5.41 -31.82 31.85
N ILE A 1157 6.44 -31.86 31.00
CA ILE A 1157 7.55 -32.82 31.08
C ILE A 1157 8.27 -32.69 32.44
N ALA A 1158 8.56 -31.47 32.88
CA ALA A 1158 9.19 -31.22 34.18
C ALA A 1158 8.30 -31.68 35.35
N SER A 1159 6.98 -31.42 35.27
CA SER A 1159 5.99 -31.88 36.26
C SER A 1159 5.93 -33.41 36.36
N ILE A 1160 5.92 -34.09 35.20
CA ILE A 1160 5.93 -35.56 35.12
C ILE A 1160 7.25 -36.13 35.66
N LYS A 1161 8.40 -35.52 35.33
CA LYS A 1161 9.71 -35.91 35.86
C LYS A 1161 9.76 -35.83 37.39
N LEU A 1162 9.33 -34.70 37.96
CA LEU A 1162 9.29 -34.49 39.40
C LEU A 1162 8.37 -35.49 40.12
N SER A 1163 7.18 -35.74 39.57
CA SER A 1163 6.24 -36.72 40.14
C SER A 1163 6.80 -38.15 40.12
N ARG A 1164 7.46 -38.54 39.03
CA ARG A 1164 8.02 -39.90 38.87
C ARG A 1164 9.34 -40.10 39.60
N GLN A 1165 10.12 -39.04 39.86
CA GLN A 1165 11.28 -39.09 40.75
C GLN A 1165 10.87 -39.27 42.21
N ASN A 1166 9.85 -38.54 42.69
CA ASN A 1166 9.33 -38.68 44.06
C ASN A 1166 8.76 -40.08 44.35
N PHE A 1167 8.26 -40.80 43.35
CA PHE A 1167 7.79 -42.19 43.50
C PHE A 1167 8.94 -43.19 43.71
N ASN A 1168 10.10 -42.99 43.06
CA ASN A 1168 11.28 -43.83 43.26
C ASN A 1168 11.95 -43.60 44.62
N ASP A 1169 11.89 -42.38 45.16
CA ASP A 1169 12.39 -42.07 46.50
C ASP A 1169 11.44 -42.58 47.61
N LEU A 1170 10.13 -42.67 47.36
CA LEU A 1170 9.17 -43.31 48.27
C LEU A 1170 9.30 -44.84 48.31
N GLU A 1171 9.56 -45.51 47.17
CA GLU A 1171 9.82 -46.96 47.15
C GLU A 1171 11.14 -47.33 47.84
N ASN A 1172 12.18 -46.48 47.71
CA ASN A 1172 13.45 -46.67 48.41
C ASN A 1172 13.39 -46.28 49.90
N GLY A 1173 12.50 -45.35 50.28
CA GLY A 1173 12.28 -44.97 51.69
C GLY A 1173 11.47 -45.98 52.52
N LEU A 1174 10.69 -46.85 51.87
CA LEU A 1174 9.89 -47.90 52.53
C LEU A 1174 10.66 -49.19 52.86
N THR A 1175 11.94 -49.29 52.46
CA THR A 1175 12.82 -50.43 52.80
C THR A 1175 13.90 -50.12 53.85
N ALA A 1176 14.00 -48.86 54.33
CA ALA A 1176 15.05 -48.42 55.26
C ALA A 1176 14.49 -47.89 56.61
N GLY A 1177 13.39 -48.46 57.10
CA GLY A 1177 12.68 -48.01 58.30
C GLY A 1177 12.25 -49.12 59.25
N LYS A 1178 13.09 -50.12 59.48
CA LYS A 1178 13.00 -51.05 60.63
C LYS A 1178 14.40 -51.57 60.95
N GLU A 1179 15.15 -50.84 61.77
CA GLU A 1179 16.11 -51.42 62.72
C GLU A 1179 16.60 -50.35 63.72
N TYR A 1180 16.29 -50.63 64.99
CA TYR A 1180 16.89 -50.15 66.25
C TYR A 1180 16.66 -48.73 66.82
N SER A 1181 15.93 -48.78 67.96
CA SER A 1181 15.81 -47.91 69.15
C SER A 1181 15.22 -46.51 69.00
#